data_AF-A0AAD7UCD0-F1
#
_entry.id   AF-A0AAD7UCD0-F1
#
_cell.length_a   1.000
_cell.length_b   1.000
_cell.length_c   1.000
_cell.angle_alpha   90.00
_cell.angle_beta   90.00
_cell.angle_gamma   90.00
#
_symmetry.space_group_name_H-M   'P 1'
#
loop_
_entity.id
_entity.type
_entity.pdbx_description
1 polymer ?
#
loop_
_entity_poly.entity_id
_entity_poly.type
_entity_poly.pdbx_seq_one_letter_code
_entity_poly.pdbx_strand_id
1 'polypeptide(L)'
;MPVFRHPKFELVGRKVSGEVPDSEYESVVTALTTYVQEAMRELGLREVWIPEKNAAARCCVFASEKLDKAKKILVILQNRVGGVPGIWSRSLCVKQGLDIGSMLPAIERALGDGYAVVVPNPNTNTVNRVPILHSLSPEDHVLHIWDTIVPAEVPTYLLTLGNGASLAVDVVEREQVREMRTVAVAAVEPSQVAGSDIDEATRARLARIVLAFEGNAKHEYPARLSRAEARLGCRCFAVRSDNLGRTMASSLDSIFAYFKSEATAAADYAAGEAQRAALVDFQVDDGGPRTTFYDDDEDEEDEGGRVGIRPSCAPGSAAHKVTRETITSWDGTKLQARVMVGSRNTSINVFINSWAMPSVEYHVPMEEMDAICVEYETRGFWFSAGRVDFGGPSDVNDTATVIGWAVEQFGELPVSVVGVSYGAGLSLLAAAHDPRIRRVVAYSAWGDLEGELNWNDSPSRVWGTLLLGLGALTGRLDSEVFEIWEDVKHHRNLGKVEEWTRPRSPATYAAELAKNDPAVLMLSDLDDNLFHSHQALKLWGALNLSRKALIFGRGTHAESELPGLFGADWAASVEPWRAAKDWLEGTSEATVTFAVENSNATRHYESWPPPSHEETEFELVSATIERGSLPSGSLRTGVPVVSDFLKPLLPIPAADIDWADSRYSVVAESESAFDETVQACGVPYLENLVFQSGQDKVQLYAYLYELDSRRRLGRLLSHVPLSVWNATKGVNITIPKLELHTTCFQVPAGHSLALGINMKDSLYTPATTEPRASLTIVAGKIVVPLLISNNNSRYD
;
A
#
# COMPACT_ATOMS: atom_id res chain seq x y z
N MET A 1 33.17 15.46 -34.84
CA MET A 1 33.37 14.16 -34.15
C MET A 1 34.36 14.41 -33.05
N PRO A 2 34.01 14.08 -31.80
CA PRO A 2 34.90 14.27 -30.67
C PRO A 2 36.17 13.43 -30.86
N VAL A 3 37.24 13.82 -30.17
CA VAL A 3 38.52 13.13 -30.27
C VAL A 3 38.69 12.28 -29.03
N PHE A 4 38.79 10.97 -29.20
CA PHE A 4 39.13 10.07 -28.11
C PHE A 4 40.59 10.27 -27.70
N ARG A 5 40.82 10.60 -26.43
CA ARG A 5 42.17 10.92 -25.92
C ARG A 5 42.58 9.87 -24.89
N HIS A 6 43.42 8.92 -25.31
CA HIS A 6 44.08 7.98 -24.40
C HIS A 6 45.52 7.70 -24.88
N PRO A 7 46.52 7.59 -23.98
CA PRO A 7 47.93 7.45 -24.37
C PRO A 7 48.29 6.12 -25.05
N LYS A 8 47.46 5.07 -24.89
CA LYS A 8 47.76 3.70 -25.34
C LYS A 8 46.71 3.06 -26.26
N PHE A 9 45.54 3.68 -26.37
CA PHE A 9 44.40 3.10 -27.07
C PHE A 9 43.75 4.15 -27.95
N GLU A 10 43.18 3.72 -29.06
CA GLU A 10 42.44 4.56 -30.00
C GLU A 10 41.00 4.03 -30.15
N LEU A 11 40.08 4.87 -30.62
CA LEU A 11 38.77 4.40 -31.06
C LEU A 11 38.81 4.14 -32.57
N VAL A 12 38.64 2.88 -32.97
CA VAL A 12 38.44 2.49 -34.37
C VAL A 12 36.94 2.36 -34.60
N GLY A 13 36.36 3.34 -35.29
CA GLY A 13 34.91 3.52 -35.32
C GLY A 13 34.39 3.83 -33.91
N ARG A 14 33.54 2.97 -33.37
CA ARG A 14 32.98 3.07 -32.02
C ARG A 14 33.53 2.05 -31.04
N LYS A 15 34.67 1.42 -31.33
CA LYS A 15 35.27 0.39 -30.48
C LYS A 15 36.72 0.71 -30.11
N VAL A 16 37.10 0.42 -28.87
CA VAL A 16 38.48 0.56 -28.41
C VAL A 16 39.39 -0.41 -29.16
N SER A 17 40.54 0.08 -29.60
CA SER A 17 41.56 -0.72 -30.30
C SER A 17 42.16 -1.77 -29.37
N GLY A 18 42.17 -3.04 -29.78
CA GLY A 18 42.83 -4.12 -29.04
C GLY A 18 42.11 -4.52 -27.74
N GLU A 19 42.75 -5.40 -26.97
CA GLU A 19 42.25 -5.85 -25.67
C GLU A 19 42.78 -4.95 -24.55
N VAL A 20 41.88 -4.49 -23.68
CA VAL A 20 42.22 -3.57 -22.57
C VAL A 20 42.54 -4.40 -21.32
N PRO A 21 43.78 -4.39 -20.82
CA PRO A 21 44.13 -5.09 -19.59
C PRO A 21 43.51 -4.39 -18.37
N ASP A 22 43.30 -5.13 -17.29
CA ASP A 22 42.66 -4.61 -16.06
C ASP A 22 43.35 -3.36 -15.49
N SER A 23 44.68 -3.25 -15.64
CA SER A 23 45.46 -2.10 -15.19
C SER A 23 45.16 -0.78 -15.92
N GLU A 24 44.56 -0.85 -17.11
CA GLU A 24 44.18 0.30 -17.94
C GLU A 24 42.66 0.47 -18.04
N TYR A 25 41.88 -0.37 -17.36
CA TYR A 25 40.42 -0.41 -17.52
C TYR A 25 39.77 0.92 -17.12
N GLU A 26 40.12 1.46 -15.94
CA GLU A 26 39.51 2.70 -15.43
C GLU A 26 39.96 3.95 -16.21
N SER A 27 41.20 4.01 -16.71
CA SER A 27 41.68 5.11 -17.56
C SER A 27 40.96 5.13 -18.91
N VAL A 28 40.75 3.95 -19.52
CA VAL A 28 39.98 3.81 -20.75
C VAL A 28 38.50 4.17 -20.54
N VAL A 29 37.87 3.68 -19.48
CA VAL A 29 36.47 4.03 -19.13
C VAL A 29 36.31 5.55 -18.97
N THR A 30 37.25 6.21 -18.31
CA THR A 30 37.23 7.67 -18.11
C THR A 30 37.33 8.42 -19.45
N ALA A 31 38.23 7.97 -20.33
CA ALA A 31 38.38 8.54 -21.67
C ALA A 31 37.12 8.32 -22.53
N LEU A 32 36.50 7.13 -22.45
CA LEU A 32 35.25 6.81 -23.16
C LEU A 32 34.08 7.66 -22.66
N THR A 33 33.96 7.84 -21.35
CA THR A 33 32.91 8.69 -20.76
C THR A 33 33.03 10.13 -21.25
N THR A 34 34.25 10.67 -21.26
CA THR A 34 34.53 12.01 -21.77
C THR A 34 34.17 12.14 -23.25
N TYR A 35 34.62 11.17 -24.07
CA TYR A 35 34.31 11.12 -25.49
C TYR A 35 32.79 11.07 -25.76
N VAL A 36 32.05 10.24 -25.03
CA VAL A 36 30.61 10.09 -25.20
C VAL A 36 29.88 11.38 -24.83
N GLN A 37 30.26 12.04 -23.74
CA GLN A 37 29.65 13.32 -23.35
C GLN A 37 30.00 14.45 -24.34
N GLU A 38 31.20 14.45 -24.92
CA GLU A 38 31.52 15.32 -26.05
C GLU A 38 30.66 15.02 -27.29
N ALA A 39 30.43 13.74 -27.61
CA ALA A 39 29.56 13.35 -28.71
C ALA A 39 28.12 13.82 -28.48
N MET A 40 27.60 13.71 -27.25
CA MET A 40 26.28 14.25 -26.88
C MET A 40 26.20 15.76 -27.12
N ARG A 41 27.28 16.51 -26.83
CA ARG A 41 27.36 17.95 -27.13
C ARG A 41 27.36 18.24 -28.63
N GLU A 42 28.10 17.47 -29.42
CA GLU A 42 28.06 17.59 -30.89
C GLU A 42 26.70 17.24 -31.48
N LEU A 43 25.94 16.36 -30.82
CA LEU A 43 24.54 16.04 -31.15
C LEU A 43 23.54 17.13 -30.70
N GLY A 44 24.02 18.23 -30.11
CA GLY A 44 23.20 19.39 -29.76
C GLY A 44 22.60 19.36 -28.34
N LEU A 45 23.11 18.49 -27.45
CA LEU A 45 22.77 18.54 -26.03
C LEU A 45 23.73 19.50 -25.30
N ARG A 46 23.18 20.53 -24.66
CA ARG A 46 23.93 21.43 -23.80
C ARG A 46 23.98 20.92 -22.36
N GLU A 47 24.97 21.40 -21.62
CA GLU A 47 25.05 21.19 -20.19
C GLU A 47 24.18 22.19 -19.43
N VAL A 48 23.37 21.67 -18.51
CA VAL A 48 22.56 22.40 -17.56
C VAL A 48 23.03 22.03 -16.17
N TRP A 49 23.53 23.02 -15.42
CA TRP A 49 24.13 22.79 -14.11
C TRP A 49 23.16 23.17 -12.98
N ILE A 50 22.89 22.21 -12.08
CA ILE A 50 22.01 22.39 -10.92
C ILE A 50 22.81 22.31 -9.60
N PRO A 51 22.49 23.13 -8.59
CA PRO A 51 21.68 24.35 -8.65
C PRO A 51 22.45 25.48 -9.39
N GLU A 52 21.93 26.72 -9.46
CA GLU A 52 22.52 27.86 -10.21
C GLU A 52 23.93 28.34 -9.76
N LYS A 53 24.52 29.31 -10.49
CA LYS A 53 25.98 29.56 -10.68
C LYS A 53 26.87 29.68 -9.43
N ASN A 54 26.30 29.89 -8.25
CA ASN A 54 27.03 30.25 -7.03
C ASN A 54 27.08 29.15 -5.96
N ALA A 55 26.61 27.94 -6.25
CA ALA A 55 26.64 26.85 -5.28
C ALA A 55 28.01 26.16 -5.16
N ALA A 56 28.32 25.72 -3.93
CA ALA A 56 29.58 25.06 -3.58
C ALA A 56 29.75 23.66 -4.22
N ALA A 57 28.65 22.99 -4.56
CA ALA A 57 28.62 21.69 -5.23
C ALA A 57 27.46 21.67 -6.23
N ARG A 58 27.71 21.12 -7.43
CA ARG A 58 26.78 21.21 -8.57
C ARG A 58 26.84 19.94 -9.40
N CYS A 59 25.73 19.57 -10.01
CA CYS A 59 25.58 18.41 -10.88
C CYS A 59 25.23 18.88 -12.31
N CYS A 60 25.76 18.17 -13.31
CA CYS A 60 25.50 18.45 -14.72
C CYS A 60 24.42 17.53 -15.29
N VAL A 61 23.49 18.11 -16.03
CA VAL A 61 22.42 17.47 -16.81
C VAL A 61 22.63 17.80 -18.28
N PHE A 62 22.41 16.85 -19.19
CA PHE A 62 22.51 17.12 -20.62
C PHE A 62 21.10 17.28 -21.22
N ALA A 63 20.84 18.38 -21.93
CA ALA A 63 19.53 18.67 -22.49
C ALA A 63 19.61 19.42 -23.82
N SER A 64 18.66 19.20 -24.74
CA SER A 64 18.58 19.99 -25.98
C SER A 64 18.32 21.50 -25.73
N GLU A 65 18.78 22.38 -26.62
CA GLU A 65 18.78 23.86 -26.42
C GLU A 65 17.39 24.55 -26.45
N LYS A 66 16.30 23.88 -26.88
CA LYS A 66 14.96 24.47 -27.02
C LYS A 66 13.85 23.49 -26.66
N LEU A 67 13.86 23.01 -25.42
CA LEU A 67 12.86 22.06 -24.93
C LEU A 67 11.42 22.61 -25.02
N ASP A 68 11.24 23.91 -24.78
CA ASP A 68 9.97 24.64 -24.84
C ASP A 68 9.33 24.65 -26.24
N LYS A 69 10.12 24.48 -27.29
CA LYS A 69 9.66 24.43 -28.69
C LYS A 69 9.64 23.02 -29.27
N ALA A 70 9.99 22.02 -28.45
CA ALA A 70 9.97 20.64 -28.88
C ALA A 70 8.52 20.15 -29.05
N LYS A 71 8.30 19.27 -30.03
CA LYS A 71 7.00 18.61 -30.20
C LYS A 71 6.85 17.39 -29.31
N LYS A 72 7.97 16.79 -28.91
CA LYS A 72 8.04 15.62 -28.03
C LYS A 72 9.44 15.55 -27.41
N ILE A 73 9.51 15.04 -26.17
CA ILE A 73 10.75 14.92 -25.41
C ILE A 73 10.99 13.46 -25.04
N LEU A 74 12.24 13.02 -25.13
CA LEU A 74 12.71 11.76 -24.56
C LEU A 74 13.60 12.06 -23.34
N VAL A 75 13.22 11.54 -22.18
CA VAL A 75 14.07 11.55 -20.97
C VAL A 75 14.68 10.16 -20.81
N ILE A 76 16.01 10.10 -20.68
CA ILE A 76 16.76 8.86 -20.58
C ILE A 76 17.22 8.66 -19.13
N LEU A 77 16.63 7.69 -18.43
CA LEU A 77 16.88 7.40 -17.02
C LEU A 77 17.81 6.20 -16.86
N GLN A 78 19.04 6.48 -16.43
CA GLN A 78 20.07 5.47 -16.20
C GLN A 78 19.88 4.70 -14.89
N ASN A 79 20.63 3.61 -14.72
CA ASN A 79 20.63 2.81 -13.50
C ASN A 79 21.05 3.65 -12.26
N ARG A 80 20.42 3.40 -11.11
CA ARG A 80 20.54 4.15 -9.83
C ARG A 80 21.90 4.00 -9.13
N VAL A 81 22.77 3.09 -9.60
CA VAL A 81 24.09 2.84 -9.01
C VAL A 81 25.17 2.81 -10.08
N GLY A 82 26.20 3.65 -9.94
CA GLY A 82 27.41 3.62 -10.75
C GLY A 82 27.27 4.07 -12.22
N GLY A 83 26.07 4.50 -12.65
CA GLY A 83 25.83 5.05 -13.98
C GLY A 83 26.27 6.51 -14.10
N VAL A 84 26.74 6.89 -15.29
CA VAL A 84 27.11 8.26 -15.65
C VAL A 84 26.43 8.65 -16.97
N PRO A 85 26.06 9.94 -17.16
CA PRO A 85 25.36 10.37 -18.37
C PRO A 85 26.10 9.95 -19.63
N GLY A 86 25.38 9.30 -20.54
CA GLY A 86 25.90 8.78 -21.79
C GLY A 86 26.30 7.31 -21.78
N ILE A 87 26.45 6.66 -20.62
CA ILE A 87 26.95 5.28 -20.53
C ILE A 87 25.89 4.35 -19.94
N TRP A 88 25.55 3.28 -20.68
CA TRP A 88 24.74 2.17 -20.17
C TRP A 88 25.58 1.16 -19.39
N SER A 89 26.73 0.78 -19.95
CA SER A 89 27.63 -0.22 -19.36
C SER A 89 29.08 0.06 -19.71
N ARG A 90 29.88 0.28 -18.67
CA ARG A 90 31.34 0.50 -18.78
C ARG A 90 32.03 -0.68 -19.44
N SER A 91 31.68 -1.90 -19.04
CA SER A 91 32.32 -3.12 -19.55
C SER A 91 31.97 -3.37 -21.01
N LEU A 92 30.73 -3.09 -21.43
CA LEU A 92 30.32 -3.22 -22.83
C LEU A 92 30.93 -2.13 -23.71
N CYS A 93 31.06 -0.89 -23.22
CA CYS A 93 31.78 0.16 -23.96
C CYS A 93 33.21 -0.26 -24.30
N VAL A 94 33.90 -0.89 -23.34
CA VAL A 94 35.27 -1.38 -23.54
C VAL A 94 35.30 -2.62 -24.45
N LYS A 95 34.48 -3.64 -24.15
CA LYS A 95 34.57 -4.96 -24.80
C LYS A 95 33.88 -5.03 -26.17
N GLN A 96 32.75 -4.35 -26.31
CA GLN A 96 31.84 -4.50 -27.46
C GLN A 96 31.62 -3.19 -28.23
N GLY A 97 32.00 -2.05 -27.65
CA GLY A 97 31.95 -0.73 -28.29
C GLY A 97 30.77 0.12 -27.84
N LEU A 98 30.79 1.37 -28.28
CA LEU A 98 29.84 2.41 -27.89
C LEU A 98 28.44 2.18 -28.46
N ASP A 99 28.30 1.46 -29.58
CA ASP A 99 27.00 1.11 -30.16
C ASP A 99 26.17 0.17 -29.27
N ILE A 100 26.82 -0.54 -28.35
CA ILE A 100 26.15 -1.43 -27.40
C ILE A 100 26.20 -0.85 -25.99
N GLY A 101 27.34 -0.29 -25.59
CA GLY A 101 27.56 0.15 -24.21
C GLY A 101 27.12 1.58 -23.87
N SER A 102 26.82 2.42 -24.86
CA SER A 102 26.54 3.86 -24.65
C SER A 102 25.11 4.24 -25.05
N MET A 103 24.66 5.42 -24.59
CA MET A 103 23.37 6.01 -24.94
C MET A 103 23.36 6.62 -26.35
N LEU A 104 24.51 6.73 -27.03
CA LEU A 104 24.60 7.43 -28.33
C LEU A 104 23.61 6.90 -29.37
N PRO A 105 23.44 5.58 -29.59
CA PRO A 105 22.48 5.09 -30.57
C PRO A 105 21.03 5.48 -30.23
N ALA A 106 20.65 5.46 -28.95
CA ALA A 106 19.32 5.87 -28.51
C ALA A 106 19.10 7.37 -28.70
N ILE A 107 20.10 8.19 -28.40
CA ILE A 107 20.08 9.66 -28.58
C ILE A 107 19.99 10.01 -30.07
N GLU A 108 20.83 9.40 -30.90
CA GLU A 108 20.84 9.62 -32.36
C GLU A 108 19.50 9.24 -32.99
N ARG A 109 18.95 8.09 -32.59
CA ARG A 109 17.63 7.65 -33.03
C ARG A 109 16.53 8.61 -32.58
N ALA A 110 16.54 9.03 -31.32
CA ALA A 110 15.57 9.99 -30.80
C ALA A 110 15.61 11.33 -31.54
N LEU A 111 16.81 11.88 -31.76
CA LEU A 111 16.98 13.13 -32.50
C LEU A 111 16.54 12.97 -33.96
N GLY A 112 16.87 11.85 -34.61
CA GLY A 112 16.43 11.52 -35.97
C GLY A 112 14.90 11.40 -36.11
N ASP A 113 14.24 10.86 -35.08
CA ASP A 113 12.78 10.75 -35.00
C ASP A 113 12.10 12.04 -34.49
N GLY A 114 12.87 13.12 -34.27
CA GLY A 114 12.36 14.45 -33.93
C GLY A 114 12.06 14.68 -32.45
N TYR A 115 12.60 13.86 -31.54
CA TYR A 115 12.55 14.12 -30.10
C TYR A 115 13.62 15.16 -29.71
N ALA A 116 13.28 16.05 -28.80
CA ALA A 116 14.30 16.69 -27.97
C ALA A 116 14.70 15.72 -26.84
N VAL A 117 15.95 15.78 -26.38
CA VAL A 117 16.49 14.77 -25.45
C VAL A 117 16.95 15.42 -24.15
N VAL A 118 16.64 14.76 -23.02
CA VAL A 118 17.15 15.09 -21.69
C VAL A 118 17.79 13.84 -21.08
N VAL A 119 19.03 13.98 -20.60
CA VAL A 119 19.79 12.93 -19.91
C VAL A 119 20.19 13.45 -18.51
N PRO A 120 19.42 13.10 -17.48
CA PRO A 120 19.74 13.37 -16.08
C PRO A 120 21.05 12.71 -15.62
N ASN A 121 21.56 13.16 -14.47
CA ASN A 121 22.70 12.58 -13.76
C ASN A 121 22.37 12.28 -12.29
N PRO A 122 21.42 11.35 -12.03
CA PRO A 122 20.85 11.13 -10.71
C PRO A 122 21.83 10.58 -9.67
N ASN A 123 22.95 10.02 -10.10
CA ASN A 123 23.92 9.35 -9.22
C ASN A 123 25.01 10.30 -8.70
N THR A 124 24.99 11.57 -9.10
CA THR A 124 25.94 12.58 -8.62
C THR A 124 25.25 13.43 -7.55
N ASN A 125 25.32 12.97 -6.30
CA ASN A 125 24.62 13.64 -5.18
C ASN A 125 25.57 14.43 -4.26
N THR A 126 26.88 14.25 -4.41
CA THR A 126 27.90 15.00 -3.68
C THR A 126 29.09 15.37 -4.58
N VAL A 127 29.74 16.50 -4.30
CA VAL A 127 31.05 16.87 -4.87
C VAL A 127 31.98 17.23 -3.71
N ASN A 128 33.16 16.60 -3.61
CA ASN A 128 34.09 16.82 -2.48
C ASN A 128 33.44 16.66 -1.09
N ARG A 129 32.53 15.68 -0.95
CA ARG A 129 31.70 15.43 0.26
C ARG A 129 30.71 16.53 0.61
N VAL A 130 30.52 17.53 -0.26
CA VAL A 130 29.47 18.54 -0.12
C VAL A 130 28.23 18.06 -0.87
N PRO A 131 27.07 17.90 -0.20
CA PRO A 131 25.81 17.55 -0.86
C PRO A 131 25.38 18.59 -1.88
N ILE A 132 24.76 18.14 -2.97
CA ILE A 132 24.27 19.01 -4.04
C ILE A 132 22.79 19.28 -3.80
N LEU A 133 22.42 20.55 -3.62
CA LEU A 133 21.02 20.97 -3.50
C LEU A 133 20.25 20.60 -4.79
N HIS A 134 19.02 20.09 -4.64
CA HIS A 134 18.20 19.57 -5.73
C HIS A 134 18.76 18.33 -6.44
N SER A 135 19.67 17.64 -5.75
CA SER A 135 20.26 16.37 -6.17
C SER A 135 20.74 15.62 -4.94
N LEU A 136 20.04 15.71 -3.81
CA LEU A 136 20.42 15.06 -2.54
C LEU A 136 20.28 13.54 -2.61
N SER A 137 19.38 13.06 -3.47
CA SER A 137 19.20 11.66 -3.85
C SER A 137 18.90 11.56 -5.36
N PRO A 138 18.97 10.35 -5.96
CA PRO A 138 18.53 10.11 -7.34
C PRO A 138 17.11 10.60 -7.64
N GLU A 139 16.19 10.46 -6.69
CA GLU A 139 14.78 10.85 -6.82
C GLU A 139 14.65 12.37 -6.79
N ASP A 140 15.26 13.03 -5.79
CA ASP A 140 15.30 14.51 -5.68
C ASP A 140 15.87 15.14 -6.96
N HIS A 141 16.89 14.50 -7.55
CA HIS A 141 17.49 14.94 -8.82
C HIS A 141 16.51 14.86 -9.99
N VAL A 142 15.87 13.69 -10.20
CA VAL A 142 14.98 13.50 -11.35
C VAL A 142 13.71 14.34 -11.20
N LEU A 143 13.12 14.41 -10.00
CA LEU A 143 11.94 15.22 -9.74
C LEU A 143 12.22 16.72 -9.90
N HIS A 144 13.39 17.20 -9.49
CA HIS A 144 13.77 18.59 -9.76
C HIS A 144 13.91 18.89 -11.26
N ILE A 145 14.54 18.00 -12.02
CA ILE A 145 14.66 18.14 -13.48
C ILE A 145 13.29 18.10 -14.14
N TRP A 146 12.42 17.20 -13.67
CA TRP A 146 11.04 17.11 -14.13
C TRP A 146 10.32 18.44 -13.94
N ASP A 147 10.40 19.02 -12.75
CA ASP A 147 9.68 20.25 -12.40
C ASP A 147 10.28 21.52 -13.04
N THR A 148 11.58 21.53 -13.40
CA THR A 148 12.29 22.77 -13.78
C THR A 148 12.91 22.80 -15.17
N ILE A 149 13.25 21.64 -15.75
CA ILE A 149 13.92 21.54 -17.05
C ILE A 149 12.98 21.00 -18.12
N VAL A 150 12.18 19.98 -17.79
CA VAL A 150 11.22 19.40 -18.74
C VAL A 150 9.97 20.29 -18.77
N PRO A 151 9.55 20.85 -19.92
CA PRO A 151 8.35 21.69 -20.01
C PRO A 151 7.06 20.88 -19.82
N ALA A 152 6.09 21.43 -19.07
CA ALA A 152 4.83 20.75 -18.74
C ALA A 152 3.98 20.40 -19.97
N GLU A 153 3.96 21.28 -20.96
CA GLU A 153 3.07 21.18 -22.13
C GLU A 153 3.56 20.26 -23.24
N VAL A 154 4.75 19.68 -23.10
CA VAL A 154 5.37 18.87 -24.17
C VAL A 154 5.21 17.38 -23.86
N PRO A 155 4.59 16.60 -24.77
CA PRO A 155 4.46 15.16 -24.62
C PRO A 155 5.81 14.49 -24.39
N THR A 156 5.94 13.77 -23.29
CA THR A 156 7.22 13.25 -22.81
C THR A 156 7.23 11.73 -22.73
N TYR A 157 8.34 11.14 -23.15
CA TYR A 157 8.58 9.71 -23.21
C TYR A 157 9.77 9.38 -22.32
N LEU A 158 9.70 8.26 -21.59
CA LEU A 158 10.76 7.86 -20.67
C LEU A 158 11.41 6.56 -21.18
N LEU A 159 12.74 6.54 -21.29
CA LEU A 159 13.52 5.34 -21.59
C LEU A 159 14.39 5.01 -20.39
N THR A 160 14.23 3.81 -19.83
CA THR A 160 14.92 3.42 -18.59
C THR A 160 15.76 2.16 -18.75
N LEU A 161 16.78 2.03 -17.90
CA LEU A 161 17.61 0.82 -17.77
C LEU A 161 17.74 0.39 -16.31
N GLY A 162 17.45 -0.87 -16.01
CA GLY A 162 17.61 -1.42 -14.66
C GLY A 162 16.73 -0.70 -13.64
N ASN A 163 17.33 -0.30 -12.51
CA ASN A 163 16.64 0.46 -11.46
C ASN A 163 16.23 1.87 -11.91
N GLY A 164 16.62 2.35 -13.09
CA GLY A 164 16.11 3.60 -13.66
C GLY A 164 14.58 3.58 -13.85
N ALA A 165 13.96 2.41 -13.89
CA ALA A 165 12.51 2.25 -13.90
C ALA A 165 11.83 2.83 -12.66
N SER A 166 12.45 2.70 -11.47
CA SER A 166 11.92 3.33 -10.24
C SER A 166 11.88 4.87 -10.33
N LEU A 167 12.86 5.49 -10.99
CA LEU A 167 12.84 6.94 -11.20
C LEU A 167 11.74 7.39 -12.19
N ALA A 168 11.34 6.51 -13.12
CA ALA A 168 10.18 6.77 -13.97
C ALA A 168 8.87 6.65 -13.20
N VAL A 169 8.80 5.75 -12.21
CA VAL A 169 7.66 5.66 -11.29
C VAL A 169 7.52 6.96 -10.51
N ASP A 170 8.60 7.45 -9.88
CA ASP A 170 8.57 8.70 -9.12
C ASP A 170 8.05 9.88 -9.98
N VAL A 171 8.45 9.91 -11.25
CA VAL A 171 7.96 10.91 -12.23
C VAL A 171 6.46 10.77 -12.48
N VAL A 172 5.96 9.56 -12.68
CA VAL A 172 4.54 9.31 -12.94
C VAL A 172 3.69 9.55 -11.69
N GLU A 173 4.19 9.24 -10.49
CA GLU A 173 3.55 9.56 -9.20
C GLU A 173 3.51 11.08 -8.94
N ARG A 174 4.56 11.79 -9.36
CA ARG A 174 4.63 13.26 -9.26
C ARG A 174 3.57 13.95 -10.14
N GLU A 175 3.21 13.33 -11.27
CA GLU A 175 2.13 13.80 -12.13
C GLU A 175 0.76 13.55 -11.46
N GLN A 176 0.22 14.57 -10.79
CA GLN A 176 -1.18 14.52 -10.32
C GLN A 176 -2.15 14.33 -11.50
N VAL A 177 -3.39 13.91 -11.23
CA VAL A 177 -4.46 13.58 -12.21
C VAL A 177 -4.70 14.65 -13.31
N ARG A 178 -4.17 15.88 -13.16
CA ARG A 178 -4.36 17.01 -14.09
C ARG A 178 -3.20 17.26 -15.08
N GLU A 179 -2.00 16.70 -14.86
CA GLU A 179 -0.77 17.01 -15.63
C GLU A 179 -0.14 15.76 -16.26
N MET A 180 -0.96 14.90 -16.87
CA MET A 180 -0.53 13.62 -17.47
C MET A 180 0.29 13.79 -18.77
N ARG A 181 1.48 14.39 -18.69
CA ARG A 181 2.34 14.65 -19.85
C ARG A 181 3.22 13.47 -20.28
N THR A 182 3.40 12.47 -19.41
CA THR A 182 4.08 11.22 -19.76
C THR A 182 3.19 10.37 -20.66
N VAL A 183 3.62 10.19 -21.91
CA VAL A 183 2.90 9.42 -22.95
C VAL A 183 3.20 7.94 -22.83
N ALA A 184 4.48 7.57 -22.74
CA ALA A 184 4.91 6.19 -22.71
C ALA A 184 6.27 6.02 -22.03
N VAL A 185 6.47 4.85 -21.42
CA VAL A 185 7.68 4.46 -20.71
C VAL A 185 8.16 3.12 -21.28
N ALA A 186 9.39 3.09 -21.79
CA ALA A 186 10.06 1.85 -22.16
C ALA A 186 11.06 1.49 -21.07
N ALA A 187 10.83 0.37 -20.39
CA ALA A 187 11.66 -0.09 -19.29
C ALA A 187 12.49 -1.30 -19.70
N VAL A 188 13.81 -1.15 -19.78
CA VAL A 188 14.71 -2.25 -20.16
C VAL A 188 15.33 -2.87 -18.91
N GLU A 189 15.12 -4.17 -18.75
CA GLU A 189 15.56 -4.99 -17.62
C GLU A 189 15.16 -4.38 -16.26
N PRO A 190 13.90 -3.95 -16.09
CA PRO A 190 13.47 -3.36 -14.84
C PRO A 190 13.51 -4.40 -13.71
N SER A 191 14.09 -4.01 -12.58
CA SER A 191 13.94 -4.77 -11.34
C SER A 191 12.49 -4.74 -10.86
N GLN A 192 11.85 -3.57 -10.99
CA GLN A 192 10.49 -3.29 -10.57
C GLN A 192 9.94 -2.10 -11.37
N VAL A 193 8.64 -2.12 -11.68
CA VAL A 193 7.91 -1.01 -12.33
C VAL A 193 6.70 -0.66 -11.48
N ALA A 194 5.81 -1.61 -11.23
CA ALA A 194 4.75 -1.46 -10.25
C ALA A 194 5.17 -2.12 -8.94
N GLY A 195 5.84 -1.37 -8.06
CA GLY A 195 6.01 -1.77 -6.68
C GLY A 195 4.70 -1.75 -5.91
N SER A 196 4.67 -2.49 -4.81
CA SER A 196 3.50 -2.57 -3.92
C SER A 196 3.23 -1.25 -3.18
N ASP A 197 4.20 -0.34 -3.18
CA ASP A 197 4.24 0.99 -2.55
C ASP A 197 3.58 2.09 -3.40
N ILE A 198 3.29 1.79 -4.66
CA ILE A 198 2.67 2.70 -5.62
C ILE A 198 1.15 2.60 -5.51
N ASP A 199 0.47 3.75 -5.47
CA ASP A 199 -0.99 3.82 -5.40
C ASP A 199 -1.66 3.17 -6.64
N GLU A 200 -2.87 2.65 -6.49
CA GLU A 200 -3.53 1.86 -7.54
C GLU A 200 -3.83 2.68 -8.81
N ALA A 201 -4.02 4.00 -8.70
CA ALA A 201 -4.22 4.85 -9.87
C ALA A 201 -2.92 5.01 -10.66
N THR A 202 -1.80 5.25 -9.97
CA THR A 202 -0.48 5.25 -10.59
C THR A 202 -0.12 3.87 -11.14
N ARG A 203 -0.46 2.78 -10.43
CA ARG A 203 -0.27 1.40 -10.90
C ARG A 203 -1.04 1.12 -12.19
N ALA A 204 -2.34 1.44 -12.24
CA ALA A 204 -3.16 1.28 -13.44
C ALA A 204 -2.61 2.12 -14.61
N ARG A 205 -2.12 3.34 -14.30
CA ARG A 205 -1.49 4.19 -15.30
C ARG A 205 -0.18 3.59 -15.81
N LEU A 206 0.70 3.13 -14.92
CA LEU A 206 1.95 2.45 -15.28
C LEU A 206 1.68 1.18 -16.09
N ALA A 207 0.68 0.36 -15.71
CA ALA A 207 0.29 -0.84 -16.46
C ALA A 207 -0.11 -0.51 -17.91
N ARG A 208 -0.70 0.66 -18.14
CA ARG A 208 -1.08 1.16 -19.46
C ARG A 208 0.13 1.69 -20.26
N ILE A 209 0.90 2.59 -19.64
CA ILE A 209 1.91 3.39 -20.34
C ILE A 209 3.32 2.81 -20.29
N VAL A 210 3.56 1.74 -19.52
CA VAL A 210 4.87 1.08 -19.45
C VAL A 210 4.88 -0.18 -20.29
N LEU A 211 5.93 -0.32 -21.12
CA LEU A 211 6.30 -1.55 -21.79
C LEU A 211 7.70 -1.99 -21.36
N ALA A 212 7.80 -3.17 -20.76
CA ALA A 212 9.05 -3.74 -20.29
C ALA A 212 9.70 -4.68 -21.31
N PHE A 213 11.03 -4.73 -21.29
CA PHE A 213 11.86 -5.59 -22.14
C PHE A 213 12.92 -6.31 -21.29
N GLU A 214 12.93 -7.64 -21.26
CA GLU A 214 13.88 -8.44 -20.48
C GLU A 214 14.66 -9.45 -21.32
N GLY A 215 15.93 -9.61 -20.99
CA GLY A 215 16.81 -10.58 -21.60
C GLY A 215 16.33 -12.00 -21.32
N ASN A 216 16.05 -12.76 -22.39
CA ASN A 216 15.67 -14.15 -22.28
C ASN A 216 16.44 -15.01 -23.28
N ALA A 217 17.14 -16.03 -22.77
CA ALA A 217 17.91 -16.94 -23.62
C ALA A 217 17.04 -17.93 -24.42
N LYS A 218 15.77 -18.13 -24.03
CA LYS A 218 14.88 -19.16 -24.59
C LYS A 218 13.87 -18.61 -25.60
N HIS A 219 13.49 -17.34 -25.50
CA HIS A 219 12.41 -16.76 -26.31
C HIS A 219 12.88 -15.49 -27.05
N GLU A 220 12.41 -15.32 -28.28
CA GLU A 220 12.66 -14.11 -29.10
C GLU A 220 11.47 -13.15 -29.04
N TYR A 221 11.72 -11.87 -29.34
CA TYR A 221 10.65 -10.88 -29.47
C TYR A 221 9.75 -11.23 -30.67
N PRO A 222 8.40 -11.16 -30.57
CA PRO A 222 7.60 -10.64 -29.46
C PRO A 222 6.99 -11.76 -28.56
N ALA A 223 7.80 -12.51 -27.82
CA ALA A 223 7.29 -13.41 -26.78
C ALA A 223 7.01 -12.64 -25.47
N ARG A 224 5.82 -12.81 -24.89
CA ARG A 224 5.48 -12.24 -23.57
C ARG A 224 6.03 -13.10 -22.44
N LEU A 225 6.47 -12.43 -21.37
CA LEU A 225 7.04 -13.09 -20.19
C LEU A 225 6.06 -12.98 -19.02
N SER A 226 5.07 -13.88 -18.94
CA SER A 226 4.00 -13.85 -17.93
C SER A 226 4.51 -13.72 -16.47
N ARG A 227 5.60 -14.40 -16.13
CA ARG A 227 6.25 -14.29 -14.81
C ARG A 227 6.85 -12.90 -14.55
N ALA A 228 7.42 -12.27 -15.57
CA ALA A 228 7.92 -10.90 -15.47
C ALA A 228 6.76 -9.91 -15.40
N GLU A 229 5.68 -10.12 -16.15
CA GLU A 229 4.47 -9.29 -16.10
C GLU A 229 3.81 -9.31 -14.71
N ALA A 230 3.71 -10.48 -14.08
CA ALA A 230 3.21 -10.61 -12.71
C ALA A 230 4.10 -9.88 -11.68
N ARG A 231 5.43 -9.86 -11.90
CA ARG A 231 6.38 -9.13 -11.03
C ARG A 231 6.36 -7.62 -11.26
N LEU A 232 6.19 -7.18 -12.50
CA LEU A 232 6.35 -5.79 -12.92
C LEU A 232 5.03 -5.02 -12.92
N GLY A 233 3.88 -5.71 -12.95
CA GLY A 233 2.55 -5.09 -13.07
C GLY A 233 2.31 -4.40 -14.41
N CYS A 234 3.11 -4.72 -15.45
CA CYS A 234 2.97 -4.18 -16.79
C CYS A 234 3.34 -5.24 -17.84
N ARG A 235 3.05 -4.95 -19.11
CA ARG A 235 3.39 -5.84 -20.23
C ARG A 235 4.91 -5.97 -20.37
N CYS A 236 5.40 -7.19 -20.55
CA CYS A 236 6.83 -7.48 -20.62
C CYS A 236 7.15 -8.44 -21.77
N PHE A 237 8.03 -8.01 -22.66
CA PHE A 237 8.50 -8.82 -23.79
C PHE A 237 9.92 -9.35 -23.60
N ALA A 238 10.14 -10.57 -24.06
CA ALA A 238 11.44 -11.18 -24.16
C ALA A 238 12.27 -10.53 -25.27
N VAL A 239 13.55 -10.34 -25.00
CA VAL A 239 14.56 -9.93 -25.97
C VAL A 239 15.69 -10.93 -25.87
N ARG A 240 16.11 -11.49 -27.01
CA ARG A 240 17.21 -12.48 -27.01
C ARG A 240 18.52 -11.82 -26.63
N SER A 241 18.89 -11.95 -25.35
CA SER A 241 20.05 -11.31 -24.75
C SER A 241 20.47 -12.06 -23.47
N ASP A 242 21.76 -12.04 -23.18
CA ASP A 242 22.40 -12.58 -21.99
C ASP A 242 22.98 -11.47 -21.07
N ASN A 243 22.79 -10.20 -21.43
CA ASN A 243 23.37 -9.06 -20.71
C ASN A 243 22.52 -7.79 -20.81
N LEU A 244 22.35 -7.09 -19.68
CA LEU A 244 21.63 -5.82 -19.53
C LEU A 244 21.82 -4.82 -20.68
N GLY A 245 23.07 -4.50 -21.05
CA GLY A 245 23.32 -3.51 -22.11
C GLY A 245 23.13 -4.05 -23.53
N ARG A 246 23.22 -5.37 -23.73
CA ARG A 246 22.81 -6.00 -25.00
C ARG A 246 21.30 -5.99 -25.15
N THR A 247 20.56 -6.17 -24.05
CA THR A 247 19.09 -6.08 -24.05
C THR A 247 18.63 -4.70 -24.51
N MET A 248 19.29 -3.64 -24.03
CA MET A 248 19.04 -2.26 -24.51
C MET A 248 19.28 -2.13 -26.01
N ALA A 249 20.49 -2.46 -26.50
CA ALA A 249 20.82 -2.35 -27.92
C ALA A 249 19.85 -3.13 -28.82
N SER A 250 19.49 -4.36 -28.44
CA SER A 250 18.59 -5.24 -29.19
C SER A 250 17.11 -4.84 -29.12
N SER A 251 16.71 -4.00 -28.15
CA SER A 251 15.31 -3.58 -27.99
C SER A 251 14.99 -2.21 -28.57
N LEU A 252 16.00 -1.42 -28.99
CA LEU A 252 15.81 -0.04 -29.45
C LEU A 252 14.76 0.09 -30.56
N ASP A 253 14.76 -0.77 -31.58
CA ASP A 253 13.77 -0.69 -32.65
C ASP A 253 12.33 -0.93 -32.14
N SER A 254 12.14 -1.93 -31.27
CA SER A 254 10.84 -2.22 -30.65
C SER A 254 10.40 -1.10 -29.71
N ILE A 255 11.33 -0.47 -29.00
CA ILE A 255 11.07 0.67 -28.12
C ILE A 255 10.55 1.87 -28.93
N PHE A 256 11.24 2.25 -30.01
CA PHE A 256 10.80 3.38 -30.82
C PHE A 256 9.53 3.08 -31.62
N ALA A 257 9.30 1.82 -31.99
CA ALA A 257 8.01 1.37 -32.54
C ALA A 257 6.87 1.54 -31.54
N TYR A 258 7.09 1.15 -30.28
CA TYR A 258 6.14 1.35 -29.18
C TYR A 258 5.86 2.84 -28.92
N PHE A 259 6.89 3.68 -28.82
CA PHE A 259 6.68 5.11 -28.64
C PHE A 259 5.87 5.74 -29.79
N LYS A 260 6.08 5.27 -31.02
CA LYS A 260 5.31 5.72 -32.17
C LYS A 260 3.85 5.25 -32.13
N SER A 261 3.57 4.03 -31.67
CA SER A 261 2.19 3.54 -31.53
C SER A 261 1.43 4.32 -30.47
N GLU A 262 2.04 4.59 -29.31
CA GLU A 262 1.40 5.37 -28.24
C GLU A 262 1.18 6.84 -28.64
N ALA A 263 2.11 7.43 -29.42
CA ALA A 263 1.90 8.76 -30.01
C ALA A 263 0.64 8.82 -30.90
N THR A 264 0.38 7.74 -31.65
CA THR A 264 -0.76 7.65 -32.57
C THR A 264 -2.06 7.45 -31.78
N ALA A 265 -2.06 6.52 -30.82
CA ALA A 265 -3.20 6.26 -29.94
C ALA A 265 -3.61 7.50 -29.12
N ALA A 266 -2.64 8.28 -28.63
CA ALA A 266 -2.91 9.54 -27.92
C ALA A 266 -3.55 10.60 -28.85
N ALA A 267 -3.11 10.70 -30.10
CA ALA A 267 -3.69 11.61 -31.08
C ALA A 267 -5.12 11.19 -31.48
N ASP A 268 -5.36 9.89 -31.67
CA ASP A 268 -6.68 9.34 -32.00
C ASP A 268 -7.68 9.48 -30.85
N TYR A 269 -7.23 9.29 -29.60
CA TYR A 269 -8.04 9.51 -28.40
C TYR A 269 -8.45 10.98 -28.25
N ALA A 270 -7.52 11.91 -28.43
CA ALA A 270 -7.81 13.35 -28.40
C ALA A 270 -8.79 13.78 -29.52
N ALA A 271 -8.66 13.18 -30.71
CA ALA A 271 -9.62 13.39 -31.80
C ALA A 271 -11.01 12.81 -31.49
N GLY A 272 -11.07 11.65 -30.84
CA GLY A 272 -12.31 10.99 -30.41
C GLY A 272 -13.05 11.72 -29.28
N GLU A 273 -12.35 12.34 -28.33
CA GLU A 273 -12.96 13.21 -27.30
C GLU A 273 -13.54 14.49 -27.91
N ALA A 274 -12.85 15.11 -28.86
CA ALA A 274 -13.37 16.26 -29.60
C ALA A 274 -14.64 15.91 -30.42
N GLN A 275 -14.72 14.66 -30.91
CA GLN A 275 -15.88 14.16 -31.66
C GLN A 275 -17.05 13.75 -30.74
N ARG A 276 -16.77 13.22 -29.54
CA ARG A 276 -17.77 12.89 -28.50
C ARG A 276 -18.36 14.12 -27.83
N ALA A 277 -17.57 15.19 -27.62
CA ALA A 277 -18.07 16.48 -27.16
C ALA A 277 -19.04 17.13 -28.18
N ALA A 278 -18.97 16.74 -29.46
CA ALA A 278 -19.89 17.18 -30.51
C ALA A 278 -21.13 16.27 -30.69
N LEU A 279 -21.17 15.11 -30.03
CA LEU A 279 -22.22 14.10 -30.14
C LEU A 279 -22.90 13.87 -28.77
N VAL A 280 -23.45 14.94 -28.19
CA VAL A 280 -24.52 14.85 -27.19
C VAL A 280 -25.84 15.08 -27.91
N ASP A 281 -26.20 14.14 -28.79
CA ASP A 281 -27.57 13.87 -29.20
C ASP A 281 -27.63 12.50 -29.90
N PHE A 282 -28.69 11.73 -29.60
CA PHE A 282 -29.09 10.42 -30.14
C PHE A 282 -28.64 9.08 -29.51
N GLN A 283 -29.64 8.18 -29.49
CA GLN A 283 -29.79 6.92 -28.75
C GLN A 283 -28.99 5.71 -29.28
N VAL A 284 -28.78 4.77 -28.34
CA VAL A 284 -28.64 3.30 -28.36
C VAL A 284 -28.73 2.57 -29.73
N ASP A 285 -27.72 1.75 -30.03
CA ASP A 285 -27.94 0.42 -30.63
C ASP A 285 -26.81 -0.58 -30.29
N ASP A 286 -27.20 -1.85 -30.19
CA ASP A 286 -26.44 -3.03 -29.76
C ASP A 286 -25.52 -3.60 -30.85
N GLY A 287 -24.34 -4.11 -30.47
CA GLY A 287 -23.57 -5.03 -31.33
C GLY A 287 -22.06 -5.06 -31.09
N GLY A 288 -21.58 -5.89 -30.17
CA GLY A 288 -20.15 -6.18 -29.99
C GLY A 288 -19.73 -7.51 -30.65
N PRO A 289 -18.52 -7.60 -31.27
CA PRO A 289 -18.00 -8.86 -31.80
C PRO A 289 -17.32 -9.70 -30.71
N ARG A 290 -17.57 -11.01 -30.76
CA ARG A 290 -16.92 -12.05 -29.95
C ARG A 290 -15.48 -12.30 -30.41
N THR A 291 -14.54 -12.39 -29.48
CA THR A 291 -13.21 -12.98 -29.70
C THR A 291 -13.06 -14.27 -28.89
N THR A 292 -12.69 -15.33 -29.59
CA THR A 292 -12.44 -16.70 -29.11
C THR A 292 -11.08 -16.82 -28.46
N PHE A 293 -11.00 -17.51 -27.32
CA PHE A 293 -9.77 -17.99 -26.69
C PHE A 293 -9.49 -19.42 -27.15
N TYR A 294 -8.21 -19.76 -27.37
CA TYR A 294 -7.73 -21.13 -27.56
C TYR A 294 -7.10 -21.59 -26.25
N ASP A 295 -7.61 -22.70 -25.70
CA ASP A 295 -6.92 -23.56 -24.73
C ASP A 295 -6.00 -24.51 -25.51
N ASP A 296 -4.80 -24.76 -24.97
CA ASP A 296 -3.99 -25.93 -25.32
C ASP A 296 -3.41 -26.49 -24.01
N ASP A 297 -4.05 -27.53 -23.50
CA ASP A 297 -3.40 -28.62 -22.76
C ASP A 297 -2.75 -29.54 -23.79
N GLU A 298 -1.47 -29.88 -23.65
CA GLU A 298 -0.98 -31.24 -23.94
C GLU A 298 0.40 -31.48 -23.30
N ASP A 299 0.54 -32.70 -22.80
CA ASP A 299 1.54 -33.25 -21.90
C ASP A 299 2.95 -33.43 -22.52
N GLU A 300 4.00 -33.35 -21.69
CA GLU A 300 5.12 -34.32 -21.77
C GLU A 300 5.84 -34.46 -20.42
N GLU A 301 6.23 -35.70 -20.15
CA GLU A 301 6.63 -36.32 -18.89
C GLU A 301 7.96 -35.79 -18.32
N ASP A 302 8.05 -35.63 -16.99
CA ASP A 302 9.32 -35.76 -16.29
C ASP A 302 9.09 -36.27 -14.85
N GLU A 303 9.65 -37.45 -14.58
CA GLU A 303 9.71 -38.09 -13.27
C GLU A 303 10.60 -37.29 -12.31
N GLY A 304 10.10 -37.00 -11.10
CA GLY A 304 10.96 -36.58 -10.00
C GLY A 304 10.33 -35.62 -8.99
N GLY A 305 9.63 -36.17 -7.99
CA GLY A 305 9.50 -35.56 -6.65
C GLY A 305 8.67 -34.29 -6.54
N ARG A 306 7.36 -34.34 -6.82
CA ARG A 306 6.41 -33.30 -6.40
C ARG A 306 5.97 -33.53 -4.94
N VAL A 307 6.29 -32.59 -4.05
CA VAL A 307 5.39 -32.23 -2.94
C VAL A 307 4.20 -31.54 -3.61
N GLY A 308 3.15 -32.30 -3.86
CA GLY A 308 1.96 -31.82 -4.54
C GLY A 308 1.12 -30.95 -3.62
N ILE A 309 1.02 -29.66 -3.93
CA ILE A 309 -0.19 -28.89 -3.63
C ILE A 309 -1.21 -29.36 -4.67
N ARG A 310 -2.13 -30.25 -4.27
CA ARG A 310 -3.35 -30.51 -5.03
C ARG A 310 -4.36 -29.44 -4.61
N PRO A 311 -5.06 -28.76 -5.53
CA PRO A 311 -6.32 -28.13 -5.19
C PRO A 311 -7.27 -29.28 -4.84
N SER A 312 -7.71 -29.38 -3.59
CA SER A 312 -8.81 -30.27 -3.25
C SER A 312 -10.11 -29.62 -3.71
N CYS A 313 -10.42 -29.66 -5.01
CA CYS A 313 -11.81 -29.65 -5.42
C CYS A 313 -12.40 -31.00 -4.98
N ALA A 314 -13.12 -31.00 -3.87
CA ALA A 314 -13.96 -32.13 -3.51
C ALA A 314 -14.99 -32.34 -4.64
N PRO A 315 -15.11 -33.54 -5.22
CA PRO A 315 -16.13 -33.82 -6.22
C PRO A 315 -17.47 -34.00 -5.48
N GLY A 316 -18.33 -32.97 -5.51
CA GLY A 316 -19.68 -33.11 -4.95
C GLY A 316 -20.54 -31.87 -4.68
N SER A 317 -20.26 -30.66 -5.20
CA SER A 317 -21.24 -29.56 -5.03
C SER A 317 -22.35 -29.65 -6.09
N ALA A 318 -23.60 -29.57 -5.63
CA ALA A 318 -24.74 -29.38 -6.52
C ALA A 318 -24.57 -28.05 -7.27
N ALA A 319 -25.00 -27.98 -8.54
CA ALA A 319 -24.87 -26.77 -9.33
C ALA A 319 -25.60 -25.59 -8.67
N HIS A 320 -24.85 -24.65 -8.08
CA HIS A 320 -25.40 -23.40 -7.56
C HIS A 320 -25.98 -22.57 -8.71
N LYS A 321 -27.18 -22.02 -8.53
CA LYS A 321 -27.75 -21.07 -9.49
C LYS A 321 -27.25 -19.67 -9.14
N VAL A 322 -26.44 -19.08 -10.03
CA VAL A 322 -25.95 -17.70 -9.90
C VAL A 322 -26.70 -16.79 -10.87
N THR A 323 -27.30 -15.71 -10.35
CA THR A 323 -27.95 -14.67 -11.16
C THR A 323 -27.42 -13.29 -10.80
N ARG A 324 -27.52 -12.35 -11.75
CA ARG A 324 -27.27 -10.93 -11.51
C ARG A 324 -28.60 -10.20 -11.50
N GLU A 325 -28.78 -9.35 -10.50
CA GLU A 325 -30.02 -8.62 -10.27
C GLU A 325 -29.73 -7.13 -10.11
N THR A 326 -30.68 -6.30 -10.53
CA THR A 326 -30.65 -4.87 -10.24
C THR A 326 -31.77 -4.55 -9.26
N ILE A 327 -31.40 -4.29 -8.01
CA ILE A 327 -32.33 -3.99 -6.93
C ILE A 327 -32.56 -2.47 -6.90
N THR A 328 -33.82 -2.05 -6.83
CA THR A 328 -34.16 -0.63 -6.70
C THR A 328 -34.27 -0.28 -5.23
N SER A 329 -33.38 0.58 -4.75
CA SER A 329 -33.36 1.06 -3.38
C SER A 329 -34.53 2.01 -3.08
N TRP A 330 -34.72 2.33 -1.81
CA TRP A 330 -35.78 3.19 -1.26
C TRP A 330 -35.87 4.58 -1.90
N ASP A 331 -34.75 5.13 -2.38
CA ASP A 331 -34.64 6.43 -3.06
C ASP A 331 -34.67 6.33 -4.60
N GLY A 332 -34.91 5.13 -5.15
CA GLY A 332 -34.86 4.85 -6.57
C GLY A 332 -33.47 4.50 -7.12
N THR A 333 -32.42 4.55 -6.30
CA THR A 333 -31.06 4.16 -6.68
C THR A 333 -31.02 2.69 -7.10
N LYS A 334 -30.29 2.39 -8.18
CA LYS A 334 -30.15 1.03 -8.72
C LYS A 334 -28.88 0.38 -8.17
N LEU A 335 -29.04 -0.65 -7.36
CA LEU A 335 -27.95 -1.42 -6.78
C LEU A 335 -27.74 -2.69 -7.61
N GLN A 336 -26.49 -2.98 -7.97
CA GLN A 336 -26.15 -4.25 -8.61
C GLN A 336 -25.90 -5.31 -7.55
N ALA A 337 -26.56 -6.46 -7.72
CA ALA A 337 -26.47 -7.58 -6.82
C ALA A 337 -26.17 -8.86 -7.60
N ARG A 338 -25.47 -9.78 -6.93
CA ARG A 338 -25.34 -11.16 -7.36
C ARG A 338 -26.01 -12.05 -6.33
N VAL A 339 -26.77 -13.00 -6.84
CA VAL A 339 -27.56 -13.92 -6.03
C VAL A 339 -27.10 -15.32 -6.32
N MET A 340 -26.78 -16.06 -5.27
CA MET A 340 -26.43 -17.45 -5.33
C MET A 340 -27.42 -18.25 -4.50
N VAL A 341 -28.08 -19.21 -5.14
CA VAL A 341 -29.01 -20.12 -4.47
C VAL A 341 -28.34 -21.48 -4.35
N GLY A 342 -27.94 -21.83 -3.13
CA GLY A 342 -27.46 -23.15 -2.76
C GLY A 342 -28.57 -24.20 -2.67
N SER A 343 -28.19 -25.41 -2.27
CA SER A 343 -29.10 -26.54 -2.13
C SER A 343 -30.00 -26.43 -0.90
N ARG A 344 -29.60 -25.65 0.12
CA ARG A 344 -30.35 -25.45 1.36
C ARG A 344 -31.10 -24.12 1.33
N ASN A 345 -32.41 -24.18 1.54
CA ASN A 345 -33.24 -22.99 1.70
C ASN A 345 -33.54 -22.71 3.19
N THR A 346 -32.48 -22.49 3.98
CA THR A 346 -32.57 -22.41 5.44
C THR A 346 -32.36 -21.01 6.01
N SER A 347 -31.69 -20.14 5.28
CA SER A 347 -31.43 -18.75 5.66
C SER A 347 -31.14 -17.90 4.43
N ILE A 348 -31.32 -16.58 4.58
CA ILE A 348 -30.87 -15.56 3.63
C ILE A 348 -29.65 -14.88 4.23
N ASN A 349 -28.49 -15.01 3.57
CA ASN A 349 -27.25 -14.36 3.99
C ASN A 349 -26.95 -13.22 3.02
N VAL A 350 -27.05 -11.98 3.51
CA VAL A 350 -26.75 -10.78 2.72
C VAL A 350 -25.30 -10.40 2.94
N PHE A 351 -24.51 -10.41 1.88
CA PHE A 351 -23.12 -9.99 1.88
C PHE A 351 -23.01 -8.54 1.40
N ILE A 352 -22.42 -7.69 2.22
CA ILE A 352 -22.25 -6.26 1.91
C ILE A 352 -20.83 -6.05 1.41
N ASN A 353 -20.67 -5.58 0.18
CA ASN A 353 -19.34 -5.42 -0.41
C ASN A 353 -18.47 -4.41 0.34
N SER A 354 -17.18 -4.74 0.43
CA SER A 354 -16.13 -3.89 0.99
C SER A 354 -15.94 -2.61 0.17
N TRP A 355 -15.17 -1.68 0.73
CA TRP A 355 -14.83 -0.42 0.07
C TRP A 355 -14.22 -0.69 -1.30
N ALA A 356 -14.73 -0.03 -2.33
CA ALA A 356 -14.23 -0.15 -3.71
C ALA A 356 -14.33 -1.57 -4.33
N MET A 357 -15.01 -2.54 -3.70
CA MET A 357 -15.13 -3.90 -4.23
C MET A 357 -16.37 -4.08 -5.12
N PRO A 358 -16.26 -4.78 -6.27
CA PRO A 358 -17.40 -5.15 -7.09
C PRO A 358 -18.10 -6.42 -6.57
N SER A 359 -19.30 -6.73 -7.09
CA SER A 359 -20.11 -7.91 -6.75
C SER A 359 -19.53 -9.23 -7.31
N VAL A 360 -18.32 -9.54 -6.87
CA VAL A 360 -17.58 -10.79 -7.04
C VAL A 360 -16.80 -11.17 -5.78
N GLU A 361 -16.69 -10.25 -4.81
CA GLU A 361 -15.85 -10.38 -3.61
C GLU A 361 -16.12 -11.67 -2.85
N TYR A 362 -17.40 -12.04 -2.66
CA TYR A 362 -17.78 -13.14 -1.79
C TYR A 362 -18.13 -14.41 -2.56
N HIS A 363 -17.74 -14.52 -3.83
CA HIS A 363 -18.11 -15.66 -4.67
C HIS A 363 -17.75 -17.00 -4.03
N VAL A 364 -16.51 -17.15 -3.53
CA VAL A 364 -16.05 -18.38 -2.88
C VAL A 364 -16.77 -18.63 -1.54
N PRO A 365 -16.81 -17.68 -0.58
CA PRO A 365 -17.57 -17.87 0.66
C PRO A 365 -19.05 -18.23 0.43
N MET A 366 -19.71 -17.62 -0.56
CA MET A 366 -21.11 -17.89 -0.87
C MET A 366 -21.33 -19.32 -1.36
N GLU A 367 -20.40 -19.89 -2.15
CA GLU A 367 -20.47 -21.29 -2.58
C GLU A 367 -20.36 -22.24 -1.38
N GLU A 368 -19.43 -21.98 -0.47
CA GLU A 368 -19.19 -22.82 0.70
C GLU A 368 -20.34 -22.82 1.73
N MET A 369 -21.11 -21.73 1.79
CA MET A 369 -22.27 -21.58 2.68
C MET A 369 -23.44 -22.49 2.28
N ASP A 370 -23.57 -22.84 0.99
CA ASP A 370 -24.64 -23.69 0.44
C ASP A 370 -26.08 -23.23 0.84
N ALA A 371 -26.29 -21.91 0.95
CA ALA A 371 -27.54 -21.27 1.34
C ALA A 371 -28.01 -20.24 0.29
N ILE A 372 -29.07 -19.48 0.57
CA ILE A 372 -29.40 -18.30 -0.22
C ILE A 372 -28.45 -17.18 0.18
N CYS A 373 -27.64 -16.72 -0.77
CA CYS A 373 -26.70 -15.64 -0.56
C CYS A 373 -26.98 -14.51 -1.56
N VAL A 374 -27.00 -13.27 -1.06
CA VAL A 374 -27.15 -12.06 -1.87
C VAL A 374 -25.98 -11.13 -1.57
N GLU A 375 -25.02 -11.01 -2.49
CA GLU A 375 -24.01 -9.94 -2.41
C GLU A 375 -24.46 -8.74 -3.23
N TYR A 376 -24.17 -7.52 -2.78
CA TYR A 376 -24.48 -6.32 -3.53
C TYR A 376 -23.39 -5.25 -3.46
N GLU A 377 -23.15 -4.61 -4.61
CA GLU A 377 -22.25 -3.46 -4.73
C GLU A 377 -22.87 -2.30 -3.96
N THR A 378 -22.17 -1.79 -2.96
CA THR A 378 -22.62 -0.64 -2.18
C THR A 378 -22.81 0.59 -3.08
N ARG A 379 -23.74 1.48 -2.71
CA ARG A 379 -24.14 2.59 -3.59
C ARG A 379 -22.94 3.44 -4.02
N GLY A 380 -23.00 3.92 -5.26
CA GLY A 380 -21.99 4.79 -5.83
C GLY A 380 -20.72 4.08 -6.31
N PHE A 381 -20.50 2.81 -5.98
CA PHE A 381 -19.38 2.02 -6.49
C PHE A 381 -19.74 1.27 -7.77
N TRP A 382 -18.76 1.15 -8.67
CA TRP A 382 -18.83 0.38 -9.91
C TRP A 382 -20.15 0.62 -10.67
N PHE A 383 -20.99 -0.40 -10.75
CA PHE A 383 -22.21 -0.40 -11.53
C PHE A 383 -23.45 -0.04 -10.68
N SER A 384 -23.32 0.04 -9.35
CA SER A 384 -24.36 0.57 -8.46
C SER A 384 -24.45 2.10 -8.56
N ALA A 385 -25.64 2.60 -8.88
CA ALA A 385 -25.92 4.03 -9.00
C ALA A 385 -25.80 4.76 -7.64
N GLY A 386 -26.04 6.08 -7.64
CA GLY A 386 -25.95 6.90 -6.42
C GLY A 386 -24.53 7.39 -6.14
N ARG A 387 -24.31 7.78 -4.89
CA ARG A 387 -23.04 8.33 -4.37
C ARG A 387 -22.67 7.65 -3.06
N VAL A 388 -21.36 7.53 -2.83
CA VAL A 388 -20.79 6.95 -1.61
C VAL A 388 -20.80 8.02 -0.52
N ASP A 389 -21.54 7.80 0.56
CA ASP A 389 -21.64 8.72 1.71
C ASP A 389 -21.00 8.16 3.01
N PHE A 390 -20.25 7.07 2.88
CA PHE A 390 -19.44 6.38 3.90
C PHE A 390 -20.24 5.99 5.15
N GLY A 391 -20.85 4.80 5.16
CA GLY A 391 -21.53 4.28 6.34
C GLY A 391 -22.77 5.07 6.74
N GLY A 392 -23.31 5.88 5.81
CA GLY A 392 -24.38 6.83 6.09
C GLY A 392 -25.75 6.17 6.21
N PRO A 393 -26.78 6.93 6.59
CA PRO A 393 -28.17 6.45 6.59
C PRO A 393 -28.61 5.86 5.24
N SER A 394 -28.05 6.33 4.13
CA SER A 394 -28.33 5.80 2.80
C SER A 394 -27.90 4.34 2.65
N ASP A 395 -26.69 3.98 3.10
CA ASP A 395 -26.18 2.61 3.06
C ASP A 395 -26.99 1.67 3.97
N VAL A 396 -27.41 2.15 5.15
CA VAL A 396 -28.26 1.38 6.07
C VAL A 396 -29.61 1.07 5.41
N ASN A 397 -30.23 2.07 4.79
CA ASN A 397 -31.51 1.91 4.11
C ASN A 397 -31.39 1.05 2.84
N ASP A 398 -30.25 1.08 2.15
CA ASP A 398 -29.94 0.18 1.04
C ASP A 398 -29.92 -1.27 1.51
N THR A 399 -29.20 -1.56 2.61
CA THR A 399 -29.17 -2.91 3.19
C THR A 399 -30.57 -3.40 3.57
N ALA A 400 -31.37 -2.56 4.23
CA ALA A 400 -32.75 -2.89 4.58
C ALA A 400 -33.61 -3.17 3.33
N THR A 401 -33.36 -2.47 2.22
CA THR A 401 -34.06 -2.68 0.94
C THR A 401 -33.63 -3.99 0.28
N VAL A 402 -32.34 -4.31 0.28
CA VAL A 402 -31.82 -5.60 -0.24
C VAL A 402 -32.39 -6.78 0.56
N ILE A 403 -32.47 -6.66 1.89
CA ILE A 403 -33.12 -7.67 2.74
C ILE A 403 -34.61 -7.79 2.39
N GLY A 404 -35.31 -6.67 2.23
CA GLY A 404 -36.72 -6.66 1.83
C GLY A 404 -36.95 -7.37 0.49
N TRP A 405 -36.15 -7.02 -0.51
CA TRP A 405 -36.16 -7.67 -1.82
C TRP A 405 -35.90 -9.18 -1.71
N ALA A 406 -34.89 -9.60 -0.94
CA ALA A 406 -34.56 -11.01 -0.78
C ALA A 406 -35.69 -11.79 -0.10
N VAL A 407 -36.32 -11.22 0.94
CA VAL A 407 -37.49 -11.83 1.62
C VAL A 407 -38.67 -11.95 0.66
N GLU A 408 -38.91 -10.95 -0.21
CA GLU A 408 -39.96 -11.04 -1.23
C GLU A 408 -39.68 -12.15 -2.26
N GLN A 409 -38.43 -12.34 -2.67
CA GLN A 409 -38.05 -13.37 -3.64
C GLN A 409 -38.07 -14.79 -3.07
N PHE A 410 -37.63 -14.94 -1.81
CA PHE A 410 -37.29 -16.25 -1.25
C PHE A 410 -38.14 -16.67 -0.05
N GLY A 411 -38.98 -15.77 0.46
CA GLY A 411 -39.85 -15.98 1.62
C GLY A 411 -39.22 -15.52 2.94
N GLU A 412 -40.01 -15.59 4.01
CA GLU A 412 -39.57 -15.22 5.37
C GLU A 412 -38.67 -16.31 5.98
N LEU A 413 -37.36 -16.12 5.80
CA LEU A 413 -36.31 -16.97 6.36
C LEU A 413 -35.44 -16.18 7.36
N PRO A 414 -34.70 -16.86 8.26
CA PRO A 414 -33.70 -16.20 9.09
C PRO A 414 -32.70 -15.40 8.24
N VAL A 415 -32.52 -14.12 8.56
CA VAL A 415 -31.63 -13.20 7.84
C VAL A 415 -30.32 -13.03 8.61
N SER A 416 -29.22 -13.13 7.88
CA SER A 416 -27.88 -12.79 8.35
C SER A 416 -27.27 -11.71 7.47
N VAL A 417 -26.39 -10.88 8.05
CA VAL A 417 -25.54 -9.96 7.28
C VAL A 417 -24.07 -10.28 7.52
N VAL A 418 -23.28 -10.17 6.46
CA VAL A 418 -21.86 -10.51 6.44
C VAL A 418 -21.11 -9.42 5.70
N GLY A 419 -19.95 -9.03 6.21
CA GLY A 419 -19.06 -8.16 5.46
C GLY A 419 -17.66 -8.10 6.03
N VAL A 420 -16.73 -7.66 5.18
CA VAL A 420 -15.35 -7.33 5.51
C VAL A 420 -15.19 -5.80 5.43
N SER A 421 -14.30 -5.22 6.22
CA SER A 421 -13.92 -3.80 6.12
C SER A 421 -15.16 -2.87 6.16
N TYR A 422 -15.41 -2.14 5.06
CA TYR A 422 -16.60 -1.30 4.89
C TYR A 422 -17.92 -2.06 5.10
N GLY A 423 -18.04 -3.24 4.50
CA GLY A 423 -19.23 -4.09 4.61
C GLY A 423 -19.46 -4.60 6.05
N ALA A 424 -18.39 -4.72 6.84
CA ALA A 424 -18.47 -5.17 8.22
C ALA A 424 -19.09 -4.10 9.14
N GLY A 425 -18.66 -2.85 9.03
CA GLY A 425 -19.29 -1.75 9.76
C GLY A 425 -20.73 -1.50 9.30
N LEU A 426 -21.00 -1.61 7.99
CA LEU A 426 -22.37 -1.57 7.46
C LEU A 426 -23.24 -2.71 8.01
N SER A 427 -22.68 -3.91 8.20
CA SER A 427 -23.40 -5.04 8.78
C SER A 427 -23.84 -4.76 10.21
N LEU A 428 -22.97 -4.14 11.03
CA LEU A 428 -23.30 -3.73 12.39
C LEU A 428 -24.34 -2.60 12.42
N LEU A 429 -24.18 -1.58 11.56
CA LEU A 429 -25.16 -0.49 11.45
C LEU A 429 -26.53 -1.01 11.00
N ALA A 430 -26.57 -1.87 9.98
CA ALA A 430 -27.81 -2.50 9.52
C ALA A 430 -28.50 -3.29 10.64
N ALA A 431 -27.74 -4.09 11.40
CA ALA A 431 -28.28 -4.87 12.52
C ALA A 431 -28.83 -4.01 13.67
N ALA A 432 -28.33 -2.78 13.84
CA ALA A 432 -28.90 -1.83 14.79
C ALA A 432 -30.27 -1.29 14.34
N HIS A 433 -30.49 -1.17 13.03
CA HIS A 433 -31.69 -0.52 12.47
C HIS A 433 -32.75 -1.51 11.94
N ASP A 434 -32.39 -2.77 11.68
CA ASP A 434 -33.28 -3.77 11.11
C ASP A 434 -33.39 -5.02 12.00
N PRO A 435 -34.51 -5.19 12.75
CA PRO A 435 -34.70 -6.33 13.66
C PRO A 435 -34.92 -7.67 12.94
N ARG A 436 -34.99 -7.69 11.60
CA ARG A 436 -35.02 -8.94 10.82
C ARG A 436 -33.67 -9.66 10.88
N ILE A 437 -32.57 -8.92 11.06
CA ILE A 437 -31.21 -9.45 11.12
C ILE A 437 -31.01 -10.17 12.45
N ARG A 438 -30.68 -11.47 12.40
CA ARG A 438 -30.47 -12.31 13.58
C ARG A 438 -29.02 -12.71 13.82
N ARG A 439 -28.19 -12.66 12.78
CA ARG A 439 -26.77 -13.02 12.84
C ARG A 439 -25.95 -12.04 12.04
N VAL A 440 -24.80 -11.66 12.59
CA VAL A 440 -23.86 -10.72 11.98
C VAL A 440 -22.48 -11.35 11.99
N VAL A 441 -21.78 -11.27 10.86
CA VAL A 441 -20.35 -11.52 10.76
C VAL A 441 -19.70 -10.22 10.26
N ALA A 442 -18.93 -9.57 11.15
CA ALA A 442 -18.31 -8.29 10.90
C ALA A 442 -16.79 -8.41 11.03
N TYR A 443 -16.12 -8.53 9.89
CA TYR A 443 -14.67 -8.75 9.82
C TYR A 443 -13.92 -7.46 9.50
N SER A 444 -12.97 -7.11 10.37
CA SER A 444 -12.20 -5.87 10.31
C SER A 444 -13.12 -4.65 10.21
N ALA A 445 -14.05 -4.48 11.16
CA ALA A 445 -14.99 -3.36 11.20
C ALA A 445 -14.46 -2.18 12.03
N TRP A 446 -14.89 -0.96 11.70
CA TRP A 446 -14.70 0.19 12.60
C TRP A 446 -15.70 0.15 13.75
N GLY A 447 -15.26 0.60 14.93
CA GLY A 447 -16.14 0.80 16.09
C GLY A 447 -16.72 2.22 16.15
N ASP A 448 -15.81 3.19 16.17
CA ASP A 448 -16.12 4.61 16.18
C ASP A 448 -15.34 5.33 15.08
N LEU A 449 -16.05 5.83 14.07
CA LEU A 449 -15.44 6.35 12.85
C LEU A 449 -14.57 7.58 13.09
N GLU A 450 -14.96 8.46 14.02
CA GLU A 450 -14.14 9.61 14.36
C GLU A 450 -12.81 9.18 14.97
N GLY A 451 -12.87 8.26 15.95
CA GLY A 451 -11.69 7.69 16.56
C GLY A 451 -10.78 6.93 15.59
N GLU A 452 -11.32 6.29 14.54
CA GLU A 452 -10.48 5.67 13.49
C GLU A 452 -9.81 6.72 12.58
N LEU A 453 -10.54 7.76 12.17
CA LEU A 453 -10.03 8.80 11.26
C LEU A 453 -9.02 9.73 11.94
N ASN A 454 -9.21 9.97 13.24
CA ASN A 454 -8.50 10.97 14.04
C ASN A 454 -8.02 10.38 15.38
N TRP A 455 -7.42 9.19 15.36
CA TRP A 455 -7.00 8.48 16.57
C TRP A 455 -6.07 9.34 17.43
N ASN A 456 -6.49 9.64 18.66
CA ASN A 456 -5.79 10.56 19.58
C ASN A 456 -5.36 11.87 18.89
N ASP A 457 -6.31 12.47 18.18
CA ASP A 457 -6.14 13.70 17.40
C ASP A 457 -5.06 13.62 16.30
N SER A 458 -4.71 12.42 15.86
CA SER A 458 -3.65 12.18 14.90
C SER A 458 -4.23 11.60 13.60
N PRO A 459 -4.55 12.44 12.60
CA PRO A 459 -5.18 11.98 11.37
C PRO A 459 -4.36 10.94 10.64
N SER A 460 -4.96 9.79 10.31
CA SER A 460 -4.30 8.69 9.59
C SER A 460 -4.06 9.07 8.13
N ARG A 461 -2.90 9.67 7.85
CA ARG A 461 -2.58 10.26 6.53
C ARG A 461 -2.64 9.23 5.43
N VAL A 462 -2.01 8.08 5.68
CA VAL A 462 -1.81 7.03 4.69
C VAL A 462 -3.14 6.40 4.31
N TRP A 463 -3.90 5.91 5.31
CA TRP A 463 -5.18 5.24 5.08
C TRP A 463 -6.26 6.18 4.55
N GLY A 464 -6.35 7.41 5.07
CA GLY A 464 -7.32 8.39 4.55
C GLY A 464 -7.05 8.78 3.10
N THR A 465 -5.76 8.86 2.69
CA THR A 465 -5.41 9.10 1.28
C THR A 465 -5.75 7.89 0.41
N LEU A 466 -5.45 6.68 0.87
CA LEU A 466 -5.76 5.43 0.15
C LEU A 466 -7.27 5.27 -0.08
N LEU A 467 -8.08 5.39 0.98
CA LEU A 467 -9.53 5.20 0.89
C LEU A 467 -10.17 6.22 -0.05
N LEU A 468 -9.82 7.50 0.06
CA LEU A 468 -10.34 8.53 -0.85
C LEU A 468 -9.91 8.31 -2.31
N GLY A 469 -8.64 7.90 -2.51
CA GLY A 469 -8.13 7.59 -3.84
C GLY A 469 -8.87 6.42 -4.48
N LEU A 470 -8.98 5.28 -3.77
CA LEU A 470 -9.71 4.10 -4.23
C LEU A 470 -11.21 4.41 -4.45
N GLY A 471 -11.80 5.20 -3.55
CA GLY A 471 -13.20 5.62 -3.64
C GLY A 471 -13.50 6.48 -4.87
N ALA A 472 -12.61 7.43 -5.18
CA ALA A 472 -12.72 8.27 -6.36
C ALA A 472 -12.45 7.51 -7.67
N LEU A 473 -11.61 6.46 -7.63
CA LEU A 473 -11.28 5.64 -8.79
C LEU A 473 -12.42 4.69 -9.18
N THR A 474 -13.01 4.04 -8.18
CA THR A 474 -13.97 2.93 -8.37
C THR A 474 -15.42 3.36 -8.20
N GLY A 475 -15.67 4.58 -7.71
CA GLY A 475 -16.99 5.05 -7.40
C GLY A 475 -17.18 6.56 -7.54
N ARG A 476 -18.31 7.03 -7.00
CA ARG A 476 -18.73 8.42 -7.00
C ARG A 476 -18.87 8.89 -5.55
N LEU A 477 -17.77 9.35 -4.97
CA LEU A 477 -17.77 9.87 -3.60
C LEU A 477 -18.64 11.14 -3.50
N ASP A 478 -19.39 11.25 -2.41
CA ASP A 478 -20.05 12.51 -2.08
C ASP A 478 -19.00 13.58 -1.75
N SER A 479 -19.26 14.82 -2.18
CA SER A 479 -18.38 15.96 -1.91
C SER A 479 -18.17 16.19 -0.41
N GLU A 480 -19.16 15.90 0.42
CA GLU A 480 -19.06 16.06 1.87
C GLU A 480 -17.95 15.18 2.48
N VAL A 481 -17.70 13.99 1.93
CA VAL A 481 -16.63 13.09 2.39
C VAL A 481 -15.26 13.76 2.29
N PHE A 482 -15.00 14.47 1.19
CA PHE A 482 -13.74 15.21 1.02
C PHE A 482 -13.65 16.40 1.97
N GLU A 483 -14.75 17.11 2.19
CA GLU A 483 -14.79 18.24 3.13
C GLU A 483 -14.47 17.79 4.55
N ILE A 484 -15.10 16.71 5.01
CA ILE A 484 -14.85 16.12 6.34
C ILE A 484 -13.39 15.69 6.47
N TRP A 485 -12.82 15.07 5.44
CA TRP A 485 -11.39 14.69 5.47
C TRP A 485 -10.45 15.89 5.56
N GLU A 486 -10.75 16.98 4.83
CA GLU A 486 -9.98 18.22 4.93
C GLU A 486 -10.06 18.88 6.31
N ASP A 487 -11.24 18.81 6.94
CA ASP A 487 -11.48 19.27 8.30
C ASP A 487 -10.71 18.44 9.33
N VAL A 488 -10.72 17.10 9.21
CA VAL A 488 -9.94 16.18 10.05
C VAL A 488 -8.43 16.44 9.91
N LYS A 489 -7.88 16.44 8.68
CA LYS A 489 -6.43 16.64 8.44
C LYS A 489 -5.88 17.92 9.03
N HIS A 490 -6.68 18.99 8.99
CA HIS A 490 -6.27 20.31 9.44
C HIS A 490 -6.76 20.65 10.84
N HIS A 491 -7.47 19.73 11.49
CA HIS A 491 -8.05 19.88 12.82
C HIS A 491 -8.95 21.13 12.92
N ARG A 492 -9.88 21.26 11.97
CA ARG A 492 -10.84 22.37 11.84
C ARG A 492 -12.27 21.83 11.86
N ASN A 493 -13.22 22.66 12.27
CA ASN A 493 -14.66 22.34 12.26
C ASN A 493 -15.01 20.99 12.90
N LEU A 494 -14.32 20.60 13.99
CA LEU A 494 -14.47 19.26 14.58
C LEU A 494 -15.90 18.94 15.04
N GLY A 495 -16.70 19.95 15.42
CA GLY A 495 -18.13 19.72 15.68
C GLY A 495 -18.90 19.22 14.46
N LYS A 496 -18.58 19.69 13.25
CA LYS A 496 -19.15 19.15 12.00
C LYS A 496 -18.67 17.72 11.74
N VAL A 497 -17.39 17.44 12.04
CA VAL A 497 -16.82 16.09 11.94
C VAL A 497 -17.59 15.14 12.86
N GLU A 498 -17.72 15.46 14.15
CA GLU A 498 -18.46 14.67 15.13
C GLU A 498 -19.93 14.46 14.71
N GLU A 499 -20.62 15.52 14.26
CA GLU A 499 -22.00 15.41 13.78
C GLU A 499 -22.15 14.47 12.58
N TRP A 500 -21.13 14.43 11.70
CA TRP A 500 -21.13 13.58 10.52
C TRP A 500 -20.73 12.13 10.81
N THR A 501 -19.71 11.91 11.66
CA THR A 501 -19.19 10.58 12.01
C THR A 501 -20.10 9.82 12.96
N ARG A 502 -20.73 10.52 13.92
CA ARG A 502 -21.56 9.89 14.95
C ARG A 502 -22.65 8.95 14.41
N PRO A 503 -23.51 9.34 13.44
CA PRO A 503 -24.51 8.43 12.89
C PRO A 503 -23.93 7.29 12.05
N ARG A 504 -22.62 7.30 11.78
CA ARG A 504 -21.87 6.30 11.00
C ARG A 504 -21.03 5.38 11.88
N SER A 505 -21.01 5.59 13.20
CA SER A 505 -20.26 4.77 14.17
C SER A 505 -21.16 3.68 14.75
N PRO A 506 -20.86 2.37 14.57
CA PRO A 506 -21.57 1.29 15.25
C PRO A 506 -21.66 1.46 16.77
N ALA A 507 -20.62 2.02 17.40
CA ALA A 507 -20.60 2.30 18.84
C ALA A 507 -21.74 3.25 19.30
N THR A 508 -22.20 4.16 18.44
CA THR A 508 -23.35 5.04 18.71
C THR A 508 -24.63 4.24 18.97
N TYR A 509 -24.76 3.06 18.35
CA TYR A 509 -25.98 2.26 18.33
C TYR A 509 -25.88 0.99 19.18
N ALA A 510 -24.99 0.96 20.17
CA ALA A 510 -24.84 -0.19 21.06
C ALA A 510 -26.14 -0.55 21.80
N ALA A 511 -26.97 0.45 22.13
CA ALA A 511 -28.26 0.24 22.79
C ALA A 511 -29.30 -0.39 21.84
N GLU A 512 -29.34 0.05 20.59
CA GLU A 512 -30.19 -0.47 19.53
C GLU A 512 -29.79 -1.91 19.17
N LEU A 513 -28.49 -2.19 19.06
CA LEU A 513 -27.98 -3.55 18.91
C LEU A 513 -28.39 -4.44 20.09
N ALA A 514 -28.23 -3.97 21.33
CA ALA A 514 -28.67 -4.71 22.52
C ALA A 514 -30.19 -4.95 22.53
N LYS A 515 -30.99 -4.01 22.01
CA LYS A 515 -32.45 -4.15 21.89
C LYS A 515 -32.84 -5.19 20.85
N ASN A 516 -32.16 -5.23 19.70
CA ASN A 516 -32.44 -6.18 18.63
C ASN A 516 -31.84 -7.58 18.93
N ASP A 517 -30.81 -7.63 19.77
CA ASP A 517 -30.08 -8.82 20.23
C ASP A 517 -29.64 -9.78 19.10
N PRO A 518 -28.96 -9.30 18.03
CA PRO A 518 -28.39 -10.19 17.03
C PRO A 518 -27.18 -10.94 17.60
N ALA A 519 -26.94 -12.16 17.10
CA ALA A 519 -25.70 -12.87 17.38
C ALA A 519 -24.55 -12.28 16.54
N VAL A 520 -23.56 -11.65 17.18
CA VAL A 520 -22.47 -10.93 16.49
C VAL A 520 -21.13 -11.66 16.61
N LEU A 521 -20.54 -12.04 15.47
CA LEU A 521 -19.13 -12.44 15.38
C LEU A 521 -18.33 -11.28 14.81
N MET A 522 -17.31 -10.84 15.54
CA MET A 522 -16.33 -9.88 15.07
C MET A 522 -14.99 -10.56 14.81
N LEU A 523 -14.29 -10.12 13.77
CA LEU A 523 -12.87 -10.37 13.60
C LEU A 523 -12.15 -9.04 13.47
N SER A 524 -10.93 -8.94 14.00
CA SER A 524 -10.02 -7.83 13.76
C SER A 524 -8.61 -8.36 13.72
N ASP A 525 -7.78 -7.87 12.81
CA ASP A 525 -6.36 -8.21 12.81
C ASP A 525 -5.59 -7.35 13.82
N LEU A 526 -4.59 -7.95 14.50
CA LEU A 526 -3.89 -7.30 15.62
C LEU A 526 -3.10 -6.06 15.20
N ASP A 527 -2.51 -6.07 14.01
CA ASP A 527 -1.77 -4.95 13.42
C ASP A 527 -2.63 -4.12 12.41
N ASP A 528 -3.95 -4.15 12.54
CA ASP A 528 -4.84 -3.32 11.72
C ASP A 528 -4.66 -1.83 12.06
N ASN A 529 -4.07 -1.07 11.12
CA ASN A 529 -3.83 0.37 11.21
C ASN A 529 -4.92 1.23 10.55
N LEU A 530 -5.92 0.59 9.92
CA LEU A 530 -7.06 1.28 9.33
C LEU A 530 -8.22 1.34 10.32
N PHE A 531 -8.63 0.17 10.84
CA PHE A 531 -9.65 0.03 11.88
C PHE A 531 -9.02 -0.66 13.08
N HIS A 532 -8.61 0.14 14.05
CA HIS A 532 -7.61 -0.27 15.02
C HIS A 532 -8.15 -1.40 15.93
N SER A 533 -7.33 -2.43 16.15
CA SER A 533 -7.70 -3.61 16.96
C SER A 533 -8.22 -3.32 18.38
N HIS A 534 -7.80 -2.20 18.98
CA HIS A 534 -8.31 -1.74 20.28
C HIS A 534 -9.75 -1.19 20.21
N GLN A 535 -10.14 -0.56 19.10
CA GLN A 535 -11.52 -0.11 18.87
C GLN A 535 -12.46 -1.29 18.69
N ALA A 536 -12.03 -2.34 17.99
CA ALA A 536 -12.79 -3.59 17.88
C ALA A 536 -13.07 -4.21 19.25
N LEU A 537 -12.05 -4.29 20.12
CA LEU A 537 -12.20 -4.78 21.49
C LEU A 537 -13.14 -3.89 22.32
N LYS A 538 -13.01 -2.56 22.19
CA LYS A 538 -13.83 -1.58 22.90
C LYS A 538 -15.30 -1.65 22.49
N LEU A 539 -15.57 -1.71 21.18
CA LEU A 539 -16.90 -1.92 20.63
C LEU A 539 -17.47 -3.25 21.15
N TRP A 540 -16.74 -4.36 20.96
CA TRP A 540 -17.19 -5.66 21.43
C TRP A 540 -17.52 -5.64 22.93
N GLY A 541 -16.68 -5.01 23.75
CA GLY A 541 -16.91 -4.85 25.19
C GLY A 541 -18.20 -4.06 25.51
N ALA A 542 -18.50 -3.03 24.73
CA ALA A 542 -19.71 -2.21 24.88
C ALA A 542 -21.01 -2.90 24.42
N LEU A 543 -20.93 -3.90 23.53
CA LEU A 543 -22.11 -4.62 23.04
C LEU A 543 -22.69 -5.55 24.12
N ASN A 544 -23.86 -5.21 24.66
CA ASN A 544 -24.58 -6.06 25.60
C ASN A 544 -25.51 -7.03 24.86
N LEU A 545 -24.94 -8.09 24.29
CA LEU A 545 -25.62 -9.09 23.47
C LEU A 545 -25.62 -10.46 24.15
N SER A 546 -26.69 -11.23 23.95
CA SER A 546 -26.80 -12.60 24.48
C SER A 546 -25.78 -13.57 23.88
N ARG A 547 -25.38 -13.32 22.63
CA ARG A 547 -24.36 -14.11 21.91
C ARG A 547 -23.43 -13.19 21.11
N LYS A 548 -22.19 -13.03 21.57
CA LYS A 548 -21.14 -12.31 20.84
C LYS A 548 -19.79 -13.02 20.93
N ALA A 549 -19.00 -12.97 19.86
CA ALA A 549 -17.65 -13.51 19.81
C ALA A 549 -16.71 -12.50 19.14
N LEU A 550 -15.43 -12.58 19.49
CA LEU A 550 -14.38 -11.74 18.93
C LEU A 550 -13.16 -12.59 18.61
N ILE A 551 -12.66 -12.50 17.39
CA ILE A 551 -11.45 -13.17 16.93
C ILE A 551 -10.42 -12.10 16.61
N PHE A 552 -9.23 -12.22 17.19
CA PHE A 552 -8.06 -11.48 16.78
C PHE A 552 -7.19 -12.34 15.87
N GLY A 553 -7.14 -11.94 14.60
CA GLY A 553 -6.31 -12.55 13.56
C GLY A 553 -4.88 -12.00 13.58
N ARG A 554 -4.04 -12.53 12.69
CA ARG A 554 -2.64 -12.09 12.52
C ARG A 554 -2.55 -11.19 11.31
N GLY A 555 -1.66 -10.22 11.40
CA GLY A 555 -1.39 -9.33 10.28
C GLY A 555 -2.21 -8.06 10.37
N THR A 556 -2.52 -7.50 9.21
CA THR A 556 -3.01 -6.13 9.06
C THR A 556 -4.41 -6.10 8.47
N HIS A 557 -4.88 -4.92 8.06
CA HIS A 557 -6.29 -4.75 7.69
C HIS A 557 -6.78 -5.78 6.66
N ALA A 558 -7.79 -6.56 7.06
CA ALA A 558 -8.43 -7.61 6.28
C ALA A 558 -7.49 -8.76 5.80
N GLU A 559 -6.31 -8.88 6.40
CA GLU A 559 -5.31 -9.85 5.97
C GLU A 559 -5.75 -11.28 6.29
N SER A 560 -6.41 -11.47 7.44
CA SER A 560 -6.82 -12.80 7.86
C SER A 560 -7.90 -13.42 6.97
N GLU A 561 -8.78 -12.57 6.45
CA GLU A 561 -9.97 -12.91 5.69
C GLU A 561 -9.66 -13.10 4.20
N LEU A 562 -8.68 -12.37 3.67
CA LEU A 562 -8.42 -12.25 2.23
C LEU A 562 -8.22 -13.60 1.53
N PRO A 563 -7.44 -14.56 2.06
CA PRO A 563 -7.16 -15.78 1.31
C PRO A 563 -8.40 -16.65 1.09
N GLY A 564 -9.35 -16.68 2.04
CA GLY A 564 -10.60 -17.42 1.87
C GLY A 564 -11.56 -16.79 0.84
N LEU A 565 -11.44 -15.48 0.56
CA LEU A 565 -12.15 -14.86 -0.56
C LEU A 565 -11.71 -15.42 -1.92
N PHE A 566 -10.51 -16.00 -2.00
CA PHE A 566 -9.91 -16.56 -3.21
C PHE A 566 -9.76 -18.09 -3.16
N GLY A 567 -10.39 -18.77 -2.19
CA GLY A 567 -10.33 -20.23 -2.05
C GLY A 567 -8.95 -20.76 -1.65
N ALA A 568 -8.16 -19.96 -0.95
CA ALA A 568 -6.84 -20.33 -0.47
C ALA A 568 -6.83 -20.49 1.07
N ASP A 569 -6.37 -21.66 1.52
CA ASP A 569 -6.00 -21.88 2.91
C ASP A 569 -4.55 -21.43 3.12
N TRP A 570 -4.36 -20.13 3.36
CA TRP A 570 -3.12 -19.68 3.98
C TRP A 570 -3.02 -20.30 5.39
N ALA A 571 -1.80 -20.46 5.90
CA ALA A 571 -1.53 -21.04 7.22
C ALA A 571 -1.99 -20.13 8.38
N ALA A 572 -3.27 -19.74 8.38
CA ALA A 572 -3.93 -19.07 9.47
C ALA A 572 -4.15 -20.07 10.59
N SER A 573 -3.76 -19.68 11.80
CA SER A 573 -4.08 -20.37 13.05
C SER A 573 -5.59 -20.37 13.36
N VAL A 574 -6.41 -19.69 12.56
CA VAL A 574 -7.88 -19.64 12.59
C VAL A 574 -8.38 -19.56 11.14
N GLU A 575 -9.30 -20.43 10.70
CA GLU A 575 -9.96 -20.37 9.38
C GLU A 575 -11.18 -19.42 9.45
N PRO A 576 -11.10 -18.13 9.08
CA PRO A 576 -12.15 -17.16 9.42
C PRO A 576 -13.47 -17.46 8.72
N TRP A 577 -13.44 -17.81 7.43
CA TRP A 577 -14.67 -18.11 6.68
C TRP A 577 -15.38 -19.38 7.13
N ARG A 578 -14.64 -20.34 7.67
CA ARG A 578 -15.23 -21.48 8.38
C ARG A 578 -15.88 -21.05 9.69
N ALA A 579 -15.22 -20.20 10.47
CA ALA A 579 -15.81 -19.63 11.68
C ALA A 579 -17.07 -18.79 11.37
N ALA A 580 -17.08 -18.04 10.26
CA ALA A 580 -18.26 -17.33 9.76
C ALA A 580 -19.40 -18.32 9.51
N LYS A 581 -19.14 -19.39 8.74
CA LYS A 581 -20.14 -20.41 8.44
C LYS A 581 -20.69 -21.06 9.71
N ASP A 582 -19.83 -21.51 10.60
CA ASP A 582 -20.24 -22.10 11.88
C ASP A 582 -21.06 -21.11 12.74
N TRP A 583 -20.70 -19.82 12.71
CA TRP A 583 -21.45 -18.77 13.38
C TRP A 583 -22.85 -18.57 12.80
N LEU A 584 -22.95 -18.53 11.47
CA LEU A 584 -24.20 -18.38 10.74
C LEU A 584 -25.10 -19.61 10.86
N GLU A 585 -24.53 -20.81 11.00
CA GLU A 585 -25.27 -22.04 11.28
C GLU A 585 -25.66 -22.17 12.77
N GLY A 586 -24.97 -21.45 13.66
CA GLY A 586 -25.22 -21.46 15.11
C GLY A 586 -24.51 -22.60 15.85
N THR A 587 -23.43 -23.14 15.28
CA THR A 587 -22.67 -24.29 15.81
C THR A 587 -21.44 -23.88 16.63
N SER A 588 -21.01 -22.61 16.56
CA SER A 588 -19.84 -22.09 17.26
C SER A 588 -20.12 -21.55 18.67
N GLU A 589 -19.12 -21.68 19.54
CA GLU A 589 -19.13 -21.11 20.89
C GLU A 589 -18.86 -19.59 20.87
N ALA A 590 -19.37 -18.88 21.88
CA ALA A 590 -19.15 -17.44 22.05
C ALA A 590 -17.88 -17.20 22.89
N THR A 591 -16.73 -17.05 22.23
CA THR A 591 -15.43 -16.86 22.88
C THR A 591 -14.72 -15.60 22.39
N VAL A 592 -13.74 -15.15 23.16
CA VAL A 592 -12.71 -14.22 22.68
C VAL A 592 -11.48 -15.02 22.30
N THR A 593 -11.07 -14.94 21.05
CA THR A 593 -9.97 -15.72 20.49
C THR A 593 -8.83 -14.80 20.09
N PHE A 594 -7.60 -15.15 20.42
CA PHE A 594 -6.39 -14.45 19.98
C PHE A 594 -5.46 -15.42 19.25
N ALA A 595 -5.11 -15.09 18.01
CA ALA A 595 -3.90 -15.64 17.40
C ALA A 595 -2.67 -14.99 18.05
N VAL A 596 -1.63 -15.79 18.28
CA VAL A 596 -0.37 -15.30 18.86
C VAL A 596 0.58 -14.94 17.72
N GLU A 597 0.91 -13.67 17.56
CA GLU A 597 1.54 -13.13 16.35
C GLU A 597 2.90 -13.73 16.00
N ASN A 598 3.66 -14.21 16.98
CA ASN A 598 4.96 -14.85 16.78
C ASN A 598 5.00 -16.35 17.06
N SER A 599 3.85 -17.01 17.07
CA SER A 599 3.77 -18.46 17.14
C SER A 599 2.62 -18.96 16.25
N ASN A 600 2.41 -20.27 16.19
CA ASN A 600 1.22 -20.83 15.53
C ASN A 600 0.08 -21.10 16.53
N ALA A 601 0.22 -20.65 17.77
CA ALA A 601 -0.77 -20.89 18.81
C ALA A 601 -1.97 -19.93 18.69
N THR A 602 -3.14 -20.46 19.00
CA THR A 602 -4.36 -19.70 19.23
C THR A 602 -4.76 -19.85 20.70
N ARG A 603 -5.38 -18.81 21.27
CA ARG A 603 -5.91 -18.79 22.64
C ARG A 603 -7.37 -18.45 22.64
N HIS A 604 -8.14 -19.18 23.43
CA HIS A 604 -9.56 -18.94 23.63
C HIS A 604 -9.82 -18.52 25.09
N TYR A 605 -10.63 -17.49 25.26
CA TYR A 605 -11.04 -16.94 26.54
C TYR A 605 -12.57 -16.85 26.59
N GLU A 606 -13.15 -17.32 27.70
CA GLU A 606 -14.59 -17.22 27.94
C GLU A 606 -15.03 -15.78 28.28
N SER A 607 -14.09 -14.98 28.80
CA SER A 607 -14.29 -13.57 29.13
C SER A 607 -13.00 -12.79 28.95
N TRP A 608 -13.12 -11.49 28.67
CA TRP A 608 -11.99 -10.59 28.50
C TRP A 608 -12.17 -9.31 29.33
N PRO A 609 -11.13 -8.82 30.03
CA PRO A 609 -9.83 -9.48 30.25
C PRO A 609 -9.99 -10.77 31.07
N PRO A 610 -9.11 -11.77 30.91
CA PRO A 610 -9.23 -13.02 31.64
C PRO A 610 -8.97 -12.79 33.14
N PRO A 611 -9.60 -13.57 34.05
CA PRO A 611 -9.44 -13.38 35.49
C PRO A 611 -8.01 -13.53 36.03
N SER A 612 -7.13 -14.23 35.30
CA SER A 612 -5.75 -14.56 35.71
C SER A 612 -4.69 -13.76 34.95
N HIS A 613 -4.92 -12.47 34.70
CA HIS A 613 -3.90 -11.59 34.13
C HIS A 613 -3.06 -10.93 35.22
N GLU A 614 -1.78 -10.75 34.93
CA GLU A 614 -0.86 -9.91 35.68
C GLU A 614 -0.49 -8.70 34.82
N GLU A 615 0.08 -7.67 35.43
CA GLU A 615 0.57 -6.49 34.72
C GLU A 615 2.06 -6.32 35.00
N THR A 616 2.83 -6.00 33.98
CA THR A 616 4.21 -5.52 34.13
C THR A 616 4.25 -4.04 33.84
N GLU A 617 4.92 -3.29 34.69
CA GLU A 617 5.07 -1.85 34.57
C GLU A 617 6.53 -1.41 34.61
N PHE A 618 6.86 -0.35 33.88
CA PHE A 618 8.15 0.32 33.99
C PHE A 618 8.04 1.82 33.70
N GLU A 619 8.86 2.60 34.42
CA GLU A 619 8.81 4.05 34.43
C GLU A 619 9.51 4.68 33.23
N LEU A 620 8.96 5.78 32.73
CA LEU A 620 9.61 6.62 31.73
C LEU A 620 10.71 7.46 32.37
N VAL A 621 11.82 7.60 31.66
CA VAL A 621 12.90 8.51 32.05
C VAL A 621 12.57 9.91 31.53
N SER A 622 12.70 10.91 32.41
CA SER A 622 12.58 12.32 32.02
C SER A 622 13.65 12.67 30.98
N ALA A 623 13.21 13.12 29.80
CA ALA A 623 14.10 13.47 28.70
C ALA A 623 13.46 14.51 27.78
N THR A 624 14.30 15.30 27.10
CA THR A 624 13.87 16.25 26.06
C THR A 624 14.32 15.74 24.71
N ILE A 625 13.39 15.67 23.77
CA ILE A 625 13.63 15.24 22.39
C ILE A 625 13.23 16.35 21.42
N GLU A 626 13.87 16.37 20.26
CA GLU A 626 13.61 17.28 19.16
C GLU A 626 12.96 16.54 17.98
N ARG A 627 12.23 17.28 17.15
CA ARG A 627 11.70 16.78 15.89
C ARG A 627 12.81 16.71 14.83
N GLY A 628 13.44 15.55 14.67
CA GLY A 628 14.53 15.31 13.74
C GLY A 628 14.20 14.51 12.48
N SER A 629 15.20 14.35 11.61
CA SER A 629 15.20 13.35 10.54
C SER A 629 15.40 11.96 11.15
N LEU A 630 14.54 11.00 10.83
CA LEU A 630 14.72 9.60 11.25
C LEU A 630 15.85 8.97 10.41
N PRO A 631 17.01 8.60 10.97
CA PRO A 631 17.95 7.73 10.27
C PRO A 631 17.35 6.35 9.98
N SER A 632 17.95 5.63 9.03
CA SER A 632 17.62 4.22 8.82
C SER A 632 17.91 3.42 10.10
N GLY A 633 16.89 2.76 10.67
CA GLY A 633 17.00 2.01 11.94
C GLY A 633 16.35 2.69 13.17
N SER A 634 15.79 3.90 13.03
CA SER A 634 15.06 4.57 14.12
C SER A 634 13.73 3.91 14.48
N LEU A 635 13.27 4.12 15.72
CA LEU A 635 11.95 3.73 16.21
C LEU A 635 10.86 4.28 15.28
N ARG A 636 10.06 3.39 14.71
CA ARG A 636 8.96 3.69 13.78
C ARG A 636 7.98 2.53 13.76
N THR A 637 6.76 2.80 13.33
CA THR A 637 5.69 1.80 13.14
C THR A 637 6.00 0.76 12.06
N GLY A 638 7.00 0.99 11.21
CA GLY A 638 7.32 0.18 10.04
C GLY A 638 7.49 1.06 8.81
N VAL A 639 7.50 0.47 7.62
CA VAL A 639 7.47 1.19 6.33
C VAL A 639 6.02 1.17 5.83
N PRO A 640 5.40 2.31 5.52
CA PRO A 640 3.94 2.38 5.34
C PRO A 640 3.42 1.58 4.13
N VAL A 641 2.25 0.94 4.32
CA VAL A 641 1.36 0.23 3.37
C VAL A 641 1.83 -1.12 2.84
N VAL A 642 3.09 -1.28 2.46
CA VAL A 642 3.57 -2.53 1.87
C VAL A 642 3.93 -3.58 2.90
N SER A 643 4.49 -3.17 4.04
CA SER A 643 4.83 -4.14 5.10
C SER A 643 3.60 -4.77 5.70
N ASP A 644 2.45 -4.12 5.59
CA ASP A 644 1.23 -4.55 6.27
C ASP A 644 0.62 -5.75 5.53
N PHE A 645 0.41 -5.70 4.20
CA PHE A 645 -0.04 -6.88 3.43
C PHE A 645 1.07 -7.91 3.12
N LEU A 646 2.36 -7.56 3.23
CA LEU A 646 3.50 -8.47 3.04
C LEU A 646 4.17 -8.90 4.35
N LYS A 647 3.60 -8.58 5.53
CA LYS A 647 4.15 -8.94 6.85
C LYS A 647 4.42 -10.45 7.01
N PRO A 648 3.64 -11.37 6.40
CA PRO A 648 3.97 -12.80 6.41
C PRO A 648 5.19 -13.16 5.56
N LEU A 649 5.53 -12.33 4.58
CA LEU A 649 6.52 -12.60 3.54
C LEU A 649 7.84 -11.83 3.73
N LEU A 650 7.86 -10.77 4.56
CA LEU A 650 9.04 -9.94 4.81
C LEU A 650 9.16 -9.64 6.32
N PRO A 651 10.28 -10.02 6.98
CA PRO A 651 10.51 -9.65 8.36
C PRO A 651 10.63 -8.12 8.48
N ILE A 652 9.86 -7.53 9.40
CA ILE A 652 10.08 -6.14 9.83
C ILE A 652 11.55 -6.07 10.29
N PRO A 653 12.40 -5.20 9.71
CA PRO A 653 13.76 -5.10 10.18
C PRO A 653 13.71 -4.71 11.65
N ALA A 654 14.31 -5.54 12.50
CA ALA A 654 14.40 -5.26 13.92
C ALA A 654 15.00 -3.86 14.13
N ALA A 655 14.38 -3.07 15.00
CA ALA A 655 14.93 -1.79 15.41
C ALA A 655 16.17 -2.07 16.26
N ASP A 656 17.32 -1.54 15.87
CA ASP A 656 18.47 -1.53 16.77
C ASP A 656 18.21 -0.41 17.79
N ILE A 657 17.77 -0.82 18.99
CA ILE A 657 17.36 0.11 20.04
C ILE A 657 18.55 0.97 20.50
N ASP A 658 19.78 0.46 20.40
CA ASP A 658 20.99 1.19 20.77
C ASP A 658 21.37 2.27 19.74
N TRP A 659 20.83 2.18 18.51
CA TRP A 659 21.00 3.21 17.46
C TRP A 659 19.93 4.31 17.50
N ALA A 660 18.99 4.24 18.45
CA ALA A 660 18.03 5.31 18.68
C ALA A 660 18.78 6.56 19.19
N ASP A 661 18.85 7.62 18.36
CA ASP A 661 19.51 8.88 18.73
C ASP A 661 18.72 9.54 19.87
N SER A 662 19.35 9.64 21.04
CA SER A 662 18.76 10.24 22.25
C SER A 662 18.34 11.70 22.08
N ARG A 663 18.77 12.38 21.01
CA ARG A 663 18.25 13.71 20.62
C ARG A 663 16.83 13.67 20.08
N TYR A 664 16.41 12.55 19.49
CA TYR A 664 15.13 12.43 18.76
C TYR A 664 14.18 11.41 19.38
N SER A 665 14.66 10.60 20.32
CA SER A 665 13.85 9.57 20.96
C SER A 665 14.19 9.34 22.43
N VAL A 666 13.19 8.92 23.19
CA VAL A 666 13.32 8.40 24.56
C VAL A 666 13.12 6.88 24.50
N VAL A 667 13.98 6.14 25.17
CA VAL A 667 13.83 4.68 25.35
C VAL A 667 13.77 4.40 26.85
N ALA A 668 12.71 3.69 27.27
CA ALA A 668 12.59 3.10 28.60
C ALA A 668 12.54 1.57 28.46
N GLU A 669 13.08 0.85 29.42
CA GLU A 669 13.16 -0.62 29.39
C GLU A 669 12.65 -1.21 30.70
N SER A 670 12.14 -2.44 30.66
CA SER A 670 11.81 -3.19 31.87
C SER A 670 13.06 -3.46 32.71
N GLU A 671 12.92 -3.52 34.05
CA GLU A 671 14.05 -3.62 34.98
C GLU A 671 14.96 -4.82 34.73
N SER A 672 14.36 -5.95 34.34
CA SER A 672 15.07 -7.17 33.98
C SER A 672 14.44 -7.84 32.77
N ALA A 673 15.22 -8.70 32.13
CA ALA A 673 14.70 -9.68 31.20
C ALA A 673 13.81 -10.70 31.95
N PHE A 674 12.85 -11.30 31.25
CA PHE A 674 12.03 -12.36 31.82
C PHE A 674 12.83 -13.65 31.95
N ASP A 675 12.71 -14.33 33.10
CA ASP A 675 13.38 -15.62 33.34
C ASP A 675 12.74 -16.77 32.54
N GLU A 676 11.45 -16.64 32.23
CA GLU A 676 10.66 -17.59 31.45
C GLU A 676 9.94 -16.90 30.29
N THR A 677 9.49 -17.70 29.30
CA THR A 677 8.69 -17.16 28.20
C THR A 677 7.31 -16.78 28.72
N VAL A 678 6.94 -15.51 28.58
CA VAL A 678 5.64 -14.97 28.99
C VAL A 678 4.78 -14.62 27.78
N GLN A 679 3.46 -14.58 27.96
CA GLN A 679 2.54 -14.19 26.90
C GLN A 679 1.96 -12.80 27.21
N ALA A 680 2.23 -11.81 26.39
CA ALA A 680 1.71 -10.45 26.52
C ALA A 680 0.52 -10.28 25.58
N CYS A 681 -0.70 -10.41 26.10
CA CYS A 681 -1.93 -10.24 25.31
C CYS A 681 -2.88 -9.25 25.98
N GLY A 682 -3.34 -8.28 25.19
CA GLY A 682 -4.27 -7.26 25.62
C GLY A 682 -3.92 -5.88 25.08
N VAL A 683 -4.32 -4.86 25.82
CA VAL A 683 -4.15 -3.45 25.44
C VAL A 683 -3.09 -2.84 26.35
N PRO A 684 -1.82 -2.71 25.91
CA PRO A 684 -0.81 -1.95 26.64
C PRO A 684 -1.23 -0.47 26.72
N TYR A 685 -0.85 0.22 27.79
CA TYR A 685 -1.19 1.64 27.93
C TYR A 685 -0.13 2.42 28.70
N LEU A 686 0.04 3.67 28.31
CA LEU A 686 0.78 4.66 29.09
C LEU A 686 -0.13 5.25 30.16
N GLU A 687 0.28 5.15 31.42
CA GLU A 687 -0.43 5.69 32.58
C GLU A 687 0.25 6.98 33.07
N ASN A 688 -0.57 8.00 33.33
CA ASN A 688 -0.16 9.30 33.87
C ASN A 688 1.01 9.94 33.10
N LEU A 689 0.97 9.90 31.77
CA LEU A 689 1.99 10.53 30.93
C LEU A 689 1.94 12.05 31.11
N VAL A 690 3.04 12.64 31.59
CA VAL A 690 3.22 14.08 31.76
C VAL A 690 4.33 14.57 30.83
N PHE A 691 4.03 15.55 29.99
CA PHE A 691 5.03 16.16 29.11
C PHE A 691 4.80 17.67 28.92
N GLN A 692 5.82 18.35 28.41
CA GLN A 692 5.78 19.76 28.03
C GLN A 692 6.13 19.93 26.56
N SER A 693 5.51 20.89 25.89
CA SER A 693 5.85 21.27 24.52
C SER A 693 6.64 22.58 24.46
N GLY A 694 7.62 22.66 23.55
CA GLY A 694 8.29 23.91 23.18
C GLY A 694 7.47 24.81 22.24
N GLN A 695 6.31 24.34 21.77
CA GLN A 695 5.51 24.96 20.73
C GLN A 695 4.02 24.91 21.10
N ASP A 696 3.17 25.52 20.28
CA ASP A 696 1.71 25.53 20.47
C ASP A 696 1.02 24.27 19.92
N LYS A 697 1.76 23.43 19.19
CA LYS A 697 1.30 22.13 18.67
C LYS A 697 2.36 21.06 18.82
N VAL A 698 2.02 19.92 19.37
CA VAL A 698 2.98 18.83 19.56
C VAL A 698 2.39 17.50 19.16
N GLN A 699 3.26 16.60 18.73
CA GLN A 699 2.90 15.24 18.41
C GLN A 699 3.97 14.31 18.95
N LEU A 700 3.53 13.19 19.51
CA LEU A 700 4.38 12.12 19.96
C LEU A 700 3.84 10.79 19.47
N TYR A 701 4.73 9.83 19.34
CA TYR A 701 4.40 8.44 19.03
C TYR A 701 5.12 7.55 20.00
N ALA A 702 4.41 6.61 20.61
CA ALA A 702 4.99 5.62 21.50
C ALA A 702 4.93 4.24 20.85
N TYR A 703 6.00 3.46 21.02
CA TYR A 703 6.22 2.17 20.37
C TYR A 703 6.69 1.16 21.42
N LEU A 704 5.92 0.11 21.63
CA LEU A 704 6.29 -0.99 22.51
C LEU A 704 7.04 -2.05 21.69
N TYR A 705 8.20 -2.46 22.19
CA TYR A 705 9.07 -3.45 21.59
C TYR A 705 9.31 -4.62 22.54
N GLU A 706 9.43 -5.82 21.98
CA GLU A 706 10.16 -6.93 22.60
C GLU A 706 11.64 -6.80 22.22
N LEU A 707 12.52 -6.90 23.21
CA LEU A 707 13.94 -6.61 23.07
C LEU A 707 14.79 -7.84 23.42
N ASP A 708 15.58 -8.31 22.44
CA ASP A 708 16.64 -9.29 22.71
C ASP A 708 17.70 -8.63 23.59
N SER A 709 17.71 -8.94 24.89
CA SER A 709 18.60 -8.32 25.87
C SER A 709 20.09 -8.49 25.55
N ARG A 710 20.46 -9.48 24.71
CA ARG A 710 21.85 -9.73 24.31
C ARG A 710 22.22 -9.02 23.02
N ARG A 711 21.34 -9.05 22.02
CA ARG A 711 21.61 -8.48 20.68
C ARG A 711 21.14 -7.05 20.53
N ARG A 712 20.31 -6.56 21.44
CA ARG A 712 19.73 -5.21 21.45
C ARG A 712 18.85 -4.90 20.23
N LEU A 713 18.32 -5.98 19.63
CA LEU A 713 17.38 -5.93 18.51
C LEU A 713 15.96 -5.96 19.06
N GLY A 714 15.17 -4.95 18.70
CA GLY A 714 13.78 -4.77 19.08
C GLY A 714 12.81 -5.14 17.96
N ARG A 715 11.77 -5.91 18.29
CA ARG A 715 10.62 -6.19 17.42
C ARG A 715 9.41 -5.42 17.93
N LEU A 716 8.75 -4.67 17.04
CA LEU A 716 7.57 -3.89 17.39
C LEU A 716 6.43 -4.83 17.79
N LEU A 717 5.79 -4.53 18.92
CA LEU A 717 4.62 -5.25 19.45
C LEU A 717 3.35 -4.40 19.33
N SER A 718 3.45 -3.11 19.61
CA SER A 718 2.29 -2.22 19.62
C SER A 718 2.75 -0.76 19.53
N HIS A 719 1.86 0.15 19.20
CA HIS A 719 2.17 1.58 19.14
C HIS A 719 0.93 2.45 19.38
N VAL A 720 1.15 3.77 19.54
CA VAL A 720 0.09 4.77 19.64
C VAL A 720 0.60 6.16 19.18
N PRO A 721 -0.17 6.91 18.37
CA PRO A 721 0.06 8.32 18.12
C PRO A 721 -0.66 9.17 19.18
N LEU A 722 -0.17 10.37 19.43
CA LEU A 722 -0.90 11.41 20.17
C LEU A 722 -0.51 12.78 19.62
N SER A 723 -1.51 13.58 19.26
CA SER A 723 -1.33 14.97 18.86
C SER A 723 -2.04 15.91 19.82
N VAL A 724 -1.44 17.06 20.09
CA VAL A 724 -2.05 18.15 20.85
C VAL A 724 -1.96 19.42 20.01
N TRP A 725 -3.11 19.90 19.56
CA TRP A 725 -3.21 21.01 18.60
C TRP A 725 -3.30 22.40 19.22
N ASN A 726 -3.40 22.47 20.55
CA ASN A 726 -3.48 23.71 21.32
C ASN A 726 -2.73 23.58 22.66
N ALA A 727 -1.42 23.38 22.58
CA ALA A 727 -0.52 23.31 23.72
C ALA A 727 -0.11 24.72 24.19
N THR A 728 0.09 24.88 25.50
CA THR A 728 0.76 26.08 26.04
C THR A 728 2.23 25.77 26.30
N LYS A 729 3.13 26.57 25.73
CA LYS A 729 4.58 26.33 25.81
C LYS A 729 5.06 26.21 27.25
N GLY A 730 5.79 25.14 27.56
CA GLY A 730 6.37 24.87 28.89
C GLY A 730 5.35 24.52 29.98
N VAL A 731 4.07 24.39 29.66
CA VAL A 731 3.04 23.95 30.62
C VAL A 731 2.89 22.43 30.53
N ASN A 732 2.73 21.79 31.69
CA ASN A 732 2.50 20.35 31.76
C ASN A 732 1.17 19.98 31.09
N ILE A 733 1.25 19.02 30.18
CA ILE A 733 0.12 18.29 29.62
C ILE A 733 0.11 16.92 30.31
N THR A 734 -1.03 16.52 30.84
CA THR A 734 -1.21 15.23 31.54
C THR A 734 -2.24 14.39 30.82
N ILE A 735 -1.83 13.19 30.42
CA ILE A 735 -2.69 12.17 29.81
C ILE A 735 -2.84 11.03 30.83
N PRO A 736 -4.01 10.87 31.47
CA PRO A 736 -4.20 9.87 32.51
C PRO A 736 -3.98 8.44 32.02
N LYS A 737 -4.48 8.13 30.82
CA LYS A 737 -4.35 6.84 30.17
C LYS A 737 -4.31 7.01 28.66
N LEU A 738 -3.29 6.45 28.01
CA LEU A 738 -3.14 6.43 26.56
C LEU A 738 -2.96 4.98 26.12
N GLU A 739 -3.99 4.41 25.50
CA GLU A 739 -4.03 3.01 25.08
C GLU A 739 -3.34 2.81 23.74
N LEU A 740 -2.50 1.77 23.65
CA LEU A 740 -1.86 1.33 22.42
C LEU A 740 -2.75 0.30 21.71
N HIS A 741 -2.36 -0.12 20.50
CA HIS A 741 -3.01 -1.25 19.81
C HIS A 741 -3.11 -2.48 20.70
N THR A 742 -4.25 -3.19 20.59
CA THR A 742 -4.39 -4.53 21.13
C THR A 742 -3.35 -5.42 20.47
N THR A 743 -2.66 -6.22 21.26
CA THR A 743 -1.55 -7.05 20.82
C THR A 743 -1.59 -8.43 21.47
N CYS A 744 -0.97 -9.44 20.87
CA CYS A 744 -0.81 -10.75 21.50
C CYS A 744 0.46 -11.49 21.04
N PHE A 745 1.50 -11.47 21.88
CA PHE A 745 2.81 -12.06 21.58
C PHE A 745 3.35 -12.96 22.71
N GLN A 746 4.25 -13.86 22.36
CA GLN A 746 5.17 -14.51 23.30
C GLN A 746 6.47 -13.71 23.41
N VAL A 747 6.82 -13.29 24.62
CA VAL A 747 8.12 -12.69 24.94
C VAL A 747 9.05 -13.81 25.43
N PRO A 748 10.13 -14.16 24.70
CA PRO A 748 10.98 -15.29 25.07
C PRO A 748 11.74 -15.07 26.38
N ALA A 749 12.07 -16.17 27.08
CA ALA A 749 13.01 -16.12 28.20
C ALA A 749 14.34 -15.45 27.78
N GLY A 750 14.83 -14.53 28.62
CA GLY A 750 16.02 -13.72 28.37
C GLY A 750 15.78 -12.44 27.56
N HIS A 751 14.56 -12.16 27.12
CA HIS A 751 14.17 -10.92 26.46
C HIS A 751 13.52 -9.95 27.46
N SER A 752 13.54 -8.66 27.16
CA SER A 752 12.90 -7.59 27.94
C SER A 752 11.85 -6.85 27.11
N LEU A 753 11.12 -5.92 27.72
CA LEU A 753 10.26 -4.98 27.01
C LEU A 753 10.94 -3.61 26.95
N ALA A 754 10.74 -2.89 25.85
CA ALA A 754 11.21 -1.52 25.70
C ALA A 754 10.12 -0.63 25.11
N LEU A 755 10.01 0.59 25.60
CA LEU A 755 9.13 1.61 25.07
C LEU A 755 9.98 2.72 24.46
N GLY A 756 9.79 2.95 23.16
CA GLY A 756 10.35 4.06 22.42
C GLY A 756 9.34 5.19 22.27
N ILE A 757 9.74 6.45 22.46
CA ILE A 757 8.91 7.63 22.13
C ILE A 757 9.66 8.53 21.14
N ASN A 758 8.99 8.96 20.07
CA ASN A 758 9.52 9.90 19.08
C ASN A 758 8.49 11.01 18.76
N MET A 759 8.86 11.97 17.90
CA MET A 759 7.96 13.05 17.41
C MET A 759 7.65 12.98 15.91
N LYS A 760 7.95 11.86 15.24
CA LYS A 760 7.77 11.73 13.79
C LYS A 760 7.43 10.31 13.40
N ASP A 761 6.31 10.15 12.70
CA ASP A 761 5.92 8.92 12.03
C ASP A 761 5.30 9.25 10.67
N SER A 762 5.51 8.40 9.66
CA SER A 762 4.98 8.60 8.31
C SER A 762 3.52 8.19 8.14
N LEU A 763 2.97 7.38 9.03
CA LEU A 763 1.58 6.94 8.95
C LEU A 763 0.57 8.07 9.20
N TYR A 764 0.93 9.05 10.04
CA TYR A 764 0.02 10.06 10.54
C TYR A 764 0.35 11.47 10.00
N THR A 765 -0.68 12.32 9.93
CA THR A 765 -0.51 13.73 9.55
C THR A 765 0.16 14.49 10.70
N PRO A 766 1.22 15.27 10.45
CA PRO A 766 1.92 15.94 11.51
C PRO A 766 1.16 17.15 12.06
N ALA A 767 1.00 17.24 13.38
CA ALA A 767 0.40 18.42 14.03
C ALA A 767 1.28 19.66 13.91
N THR A 768 2.61 19.47 13.85
CA THR A 768 3.61 20.51 13.59
C THR A 768 4.66 20.03 12.60
N THR A 769 5.06 20.92 11.69
CA THR A 769 6.16 20.70 10.74
C THR A 769 7.41 21.50 11.12
N GLU A 770 7.40 22.19 12.26
CA GLU A 770 8.51 23.03 12.70
C GLU A 770 9.80 22.20 12.90
N PRO A 771 10.91 22.55 12.22
CA PRO A 771 12.16 21.78 12.29
C PRO A 771 12.86 21.79 13.65
N ARG A 772 12.40 22.62 14.60
CA ARG A 772 12.94 22.73 15.97
C ARG A 772 11.88 22.49 17.04
N ALA A 773 10.76 21.87 16.68
CA ALA A 773 9.77 21.45 17.66
C ALA A 773 10.42 20.52 18.68
N SER A 774 10.14 20.73 19.96
CA SER A 774 10.65 19.92 21.06
C SER A 774 9.56 19.44 21.99
N LEU A 775 9.82 18.31 22.64
CA LEU A 775 8.97 17.67 23.61
C LEU A 775 9.83 17.27 24.81
N THR A 776 9.40 17.62 26.01
CA THR A 776 10.04 17.16 27.26
C THR A 776 9.09 16.21 27.97
N ILE A 777 9.46 14.93 28.05
CA ILE A 777 8.80 13.96 28.92
C ILE A 777 9.23 14.25 30.35
N VAL A 778 8.25 14.40 31.24
CA VAL A 778 8.46 14.70 32.67
C VAL A 778 8.29 13.44 33.50
N ALA A 779 7.22 12.69 33.26
CA ALA A 779 6.87 11.48 34.00
C ALA A 779 5.87 10.62 33.22
N GLY A 780 5.64 9.40 33.70
CA GLY A 780 4.67 8.46 33.18
C GLY A 780 5.24 7.05 33.24
N LYS A 781 4.38 6.04 33.18
CA LYS A 781 4.82 4.65 33.11
C LYS A 781 4.05 3.91 32.04
N ILE A 782 4.65 2.87 31.48
CA ILE A 782 3.96 1.93 30.60
C ILE A 782 3.50 0.74 31.43
N VAL A 783 2.26 0.32 31.19
CA VAL A 783 1.65 -0.87 31.77
C VAL A 783 1.34 -1.84 30.64
N VAL A 784 1.84 -3.07 30.76
CA VAL A 784 1.68 -4.13 29.76
C VAL A 784 0.96 -5.32 30.42
N PRO A 785 -0.24 -5.69 29.94
CA PRO A 785 -0.94 -6.86 30.45
C PRO A 785 -0.21 -8.13 30.03
N LEU A 786 0.18 -8.93 31.03
CA LEU A 786 0.81 -10.23 30.87
C LEU A 786 -0.15 -11.34 31.30
N LEU A 787 -0.17 -12.41 30.54
CA LEU A 787 -0.84 -13.64 30.87
C LEU A 787 0.22 -14.66 31.26
N ILE A 788 0.35 -14.90 32.57
CA ILE A 788 1.19 -15.99 33.07
C ILE A 788 0.51 -17.31 32.73
N SER A 789 1.25 -18.20 32.06
CA SER A 789 0.71 -19.48 31.62
C SER A 789 0.48 -20.44 32.80
N ASN A 790 -0.59 -20.23 33.55
CA ASN A 790 -1.09 -21.24 34.48
C ASN A 790 -2.23 -22.02 33.80
N ASN A 791 -1.87 -23.06 33.04
CA ASN A 791 -2.59 -24.31 32.70
C ASN A 791 -4.11 -24.33 32.43
N ASN A 792 -4.83 -23.21 32.36
CA ASN A 792 -6.29 -23.17 32.19
C ASN A 792 -6.74 -22.72 30.80
N SER A 793 -5.83 -22.43 29.86
CA SER A 793 -6.18 -22.29 28.44
C SER A 793 -6.21 -23.67 27.78
N ARG A 794 -7.30 -23.99 27.07
CA ARG A 794 -7.27 -25.12 26.14
C ARG A 794 -6.30 -24.76 25.01
N TYR A 795 -5.31 -25.60 24.81
CA TYR A 795 -4.41 -25.56 23.66
C TYR A 795 -5.04 -26.42 22.57
N ASP A 796 -5.18 -25.88 21.37
CA ASP A 796 -5.35 -26.67 20.14
C ASP A 796 -4.06 -26.60 19.31
#